data_AF-A0A915T0A4-F1
#
_entry.id   AF-A0A915T0A4-F1
#
_cell.length_a   1.000
_cell.length_b   1.000
_cell.length_c   1.000
_cell.angle_alpha   90.00
_cell.angle_beta   90.00
_cell.angle_gamma   90.00
#
_symmetry.space_group_name_H-M   'P 1'
#
loop_
_entity.id
_entity.type
_entity.pdbx_description
1 polymer ?
#
loop_
_entity_poly.entity_id
_entity_poly.type
_entity_poly.pdbx_seq_one_letter_code
_entity_poly.pdbx_strand_id
1 'polypeptide(L)'
;MASLTDKVLKVMDNPKNIRNMEIIAHIHHGKTTLTDSLLAGAGMLAEELAGEAMFTWWHETEKQREMTVYGAAVSMVHEFENQDYLINLIDTPGHVEFSGQVTRAARASDGAIVVVDFVDGIMPQTESVLRTALKEYVKPVLFINKADRAITELKLSPQQIMERIGNIVIEVNRLIEKYTPQEFKGKWNVNVVDGSVAFGSAKFHWALSLPYMKKNNVSFKDIIDIYTKYDNDKEKLREEMRKKAPVAKVILDMVINHLPSPIEAQRYRIPHIWKGNINSEVGKAMENTDPNGPLVINVTNVIIDKISKQEIATARMFSGTLNKGDDVYLIQAGRPVKIQQVAIWKGIQRLNVDSVKAGNIIALVGIRGLYPGETIVAKVQDPKSVETFEELKHWLDPVVTKSFEPKNPNDLPKLIETLELMRREDPTIKVEQKKDTGEILVSGLGDLHLQILEYRVQNDFGIPINVSEPIVVYRESVLKQTQVHEGKSPNKHNKIYFQIEPLDPNIYEKLREYIREGKIEEGRIKKEDLWKVFNEIGFDKEEARRIIMVQNGNVLIDMTRGLVHLPEVIEYIVQGFKEVMEQGPLAWEPTIMMKVKLIDAVLHEDAIHRGPAQIIPAAKDSIKEAILEQPALFEPLQIIRIDTPPETVGDVTSLLQSRRGQVLEMDVQEERSTLKAKIPVANMFGFTDELRSTTSGKGVWYLEDQLFERVPKDLQQQIIDSIRKRKGIPEGVH
;
A
#
# COMPACT_ATOMS: atom_id res chain seq x y z
N MET A 1 42.83 -7.09 5.67
CA MET A 1 41.56 -7.00 4.91
C MET A 1 40.95 -5.64 5.22
N ALA A 2 40.48 -4.90 4.21
CA ALA A 2 39.73 -3.67 4.45
C ALA A 2 38.51 -3.97 5.33
N SER A 3 38.17 -3.08 6.26
CA SER A 3 36.97 -3.30 7.07
C SER A 3 35.74 -3.24 6.17
N LEU A 4 34.67 -3.93 6.56
CA LEU A 4 33.41 -3.87 5.81
C LEU A 4 32.91 -2.43 5.64
N THR A 5 33.16 -1.57 6.64
CA THR A 5 32.87 -0.13 6.57
C THR A 5 33.62 0.52 5.40
N ASP A 6 34.91 0.25 5.25
CA ASP A 6 35.73 0.81 4.17
C ASP A 6 35.24 0.34 2.80
N LYS A 7 34.82 -0.92 2.68
CA LYS A 7 34.24 -1.45 1.44
C LYS A 7 32.94 -0.72 1.06
N VAL A 8 32.02 -0.55 2.01
CA VAL A 8 30.77 0.19 1.76
C VAL A 8 31.05 1.62 1.32
N LEU A 9 31.92 2.34 2.05
CA LEU A 9 32.29 3.73 1.74
C LEU A 9 32.98 3.88 0.38
N LYS A 10 33.73 2.87 -0.05
CA LYS A 10 34.38 2.86 -1.36
C LYS A 10 33.39 2.66 -2.51
N VAL A 11 32.36 1.82 -2.32
CA VAL A 11 31.45 1.41 -3.41
C VAL A 11 30.25 2.35 -3.54
N MET A 12 29.78 2.97 -2.44
CA MET A 12 28.63 3.89 -2.45
C MET A 12 28.77 5.06 -3.44
N ASP A 13 30.01 5.41 -3.79
CA ASP A 13 30.32 6.52 -4.68
C ASP A 13 30.33 6.15 -6.17
N ASN A 14 30.21 4.86 -6.52
CA ASN A 14 30.18 4.37 -7.88
C ASN A 14 28.81 3.74 -8.20
N PRO A 15 27.87 4.48 -8.82
CA PRO A 15 26.54 3.97 -9.10
C PRO A 15 26.51 2.75 -10.02
N LYS A 16 27.56 2.46 -10.82
CA LYS A 16 27.63 1.24 -11.64
C LYS A 16 27.71 -0.03 -10.79
N ASN A 17 28.30 0.08 -9.61
CA ASN A 17 28.53 -1.02 -8.68
C ASN A 17 27.44 -1.09 -7.59
N ILE A 18 26.35 -0.33 -7.76
CA ILE A 18 25.20 -0.37 -6.86
C ILE A 18 24.10 -1.22 -7.51
N ARG A 19 23.42 -2.02 -6.69
CA ARG A 19 22.15 -2.67 -7.02
C ARG A 19 21.13 -2.31 -5.95
N ASN A 20 20.00 -1.74 -6.35
CA ASN A 20 18.89 -1.51 -5.44
C ASN A 20 17.80 -2.50 -5.79
N MET A 21 17.43 -3.35 -4.84
CA MET A 21 16.48 -4.42 -5.09
C MET A 21 15.50 -4.60 -3.95
N GLU A 22 14.42 -5.30 -4.26
CA GLU A 22 13.48 -5.83 -3.29
C GLU A 22 13.36 -7.36 -3.39
N ILE A 23 12.90 -7.99 -2.32
CA ILE A 23 12.47 -9.40 -2.36
C ILE A 23 10.95 -9.42 -2.32
N ILE A 24 10.36 -10.10 -3.30
CA ILE A 24 8.90 -10.21 -3.45
C ILE A 24 8.48 -11.67 -3.52
N ALA A 25 7.42 -12.02 -2.81
CA ALA A 25 6.93 -13.40 -2.73
C ALA A 25 5.56 -13.47 -2.08
N HIS A 26 4.92 -14.64 -2.15
CA HIS A 26 3.81 -15.00 -1.29
C HIS A 26 4.23 -15.14 0.19
N ILE A 27 3.26 -15.16 1.10
CA ILE A 27 3.50 -15.42 2.52
C ILE A 27 4.10 -16.84 2.68
N HIS A 28 4.99 -17.03 3.66
CA HIS A 28 5.70 -18.29 3.92
C HIS A 28 6.58 -18.87 2.80
N HIS A 29 6.73 -18.21 1.64
CA HIS A 29 7.71 -18.62 0.60
C HIS A 29 9.19 -18.40 1.02
N GLY A 30 9.42 -17.75 2.18
CA GLY A 30 10.74 -17.61 2.79
C GLY A 30 11.49 -16.34 2.40
N LYS A 31 10.80 -15.20 2.24
CA LYS A 31 11.42 -13.88 2.01
C LYS A 31 12.44 -13.52 3.09
N THR A 32 11.97 -13.45 4.34
CA THR A 32 12.78 -13.11 5.52
C THR A 32 13.93 -14.10 5.70
N THR A 33 13.65 -15.40 5.54
CA THR A 33 14.68 -16.44 5.61
C THR A 33 15.75 -16.23 4.56
N LEU A 34 15.38 -15.89 3.32
CA LEU A 34 16.35 -15.58 2.27
C LEU A 34 17.18 -14.34 2.66
N THR A 35 16.54 -13.25 3.07
CA THR A 35 17.23 -12.02 3.49
C THR A 35 18.29 -12.30 4.56
N ASP A 36 17.94 -13.05 5.60
CA ASP A 36 18.86 -13.45 6.66
C ASP A 36 20.04 -14.28 6.14
N SER A 37 19.77 -15.26 5.27
CA SER A 37 20.81 -16.12 4.70
C SER A 37 21.76 -15.33 3.79
N LEU A 38 21.25 -14.33 3.06
CA LEU A 38 22.08 -13.42 2.26
C LEU A 38 22.97 -12.55 3.16
N LEU A 39 22.40 -11.97 4.22
CA LEU A 39 23.14 -11.14 5.18
C LEU A 39 24.25 -11.94 5.90
N ALA A 40 23.94 -13.15 6.36
CA ALA A 40 24.92 -14.01 7.00
C ALA A 40 26.04 -14.42 6.04
N GLY A 41 25.70 -14.84 4.81
CA GLY A 41 26.70 -15.21 3.81
C GLY A 41 27.56 -14.03 3.31
N ALA A 42 27.07 -12.79 3.44
CA ALA A 42 27.84 -11.57 3.18
C ALA A 42 28.71 -11.13 4.38
N GLY A 43 28.74 -11.90 5.47
CA GLY A 43 29.51 -11.59 6.68
C GLY A 43 28.90 -10.47 7.55
N MET A 44 27.61 -10.17 7.39
CA MET A 44 26.91 -9.10 8.12
C MET A 44 26.29 -9.56 9.45
N LEU A 45 26.12 -10.88 9.62
CA LEU A 45 25.52 -11.51 10.79
C LEU A 45 26.38 -12.70 11.22
N ALA A 46 26.34 -13.04 12.52
CA ALA A 46 26.97 -14.27 13.00
C ALA A 46 26.28 -15.48 12.36
N GLU A 47 27.08 -16.36 11.76
CA GLU A 47 26.57 -17.41 10.87
C GLU A 47 25.67 -18.43 11.57
N GLU A 48 25.84 -18.63 12.88
CA GLU A 48 25.05 -19.54 13.72
C GLU A 48 23.64 -19.05 13.98
N LEU A 49 23.37 -17.75 13.81
CA LEU A 49 22.07 -17.13 14.06
C LEU A 49 21.23 -16.98 12.77
N ALA A 50 21.79 -17.37 11.61
CA ALA A 50 21.22 -17.10 10.29
C ALA A 50 20.03 -18.02 9.94
N GLY A 51 18.89 -17.44 9.61
CA GLY A 51 17.69 -18.15 9.13
C GLY A 51 16.74 -18.65 10.22
N GLU A 52 17.14 -18.62 11.50
CA GLU A 52 16.28 -18.91 12.66
C GLU A 52 15.92 -17.64 13.45
N ALA A 53 16.77 -16.61 13.42
CA ALA A 53 16.59 -15.39 14.21
C ALA A 53 15.64 -14.36 13.55
N MET A 54 15.45 -14.41 12.23
CA MET A 54 14.59 -13.50 11.45
C MET A 54 14.95 -12.04 11.73
N PHE A 55 16.17 -11.64 11.34
CA PHE A 55 16.77 -10.37 11.77
C PHE A 55 16.13 -9.13 11.15
N THR A 56 15.48 -9.26 10.00
CA THR A 56 14.66 -8.18 9.44
C THR A 56 13.30 -8.05 10.13
N TRP A 57 12.89 -9.03 10.93
CA TRP A 57 11.77 -8.88 11.85
C TRP A 57 12.22 -8.14 13.10
N TRP A 58 12.28 -6.82 12.96
CA TRP A 58 12.63 -5.91 14.04
C TRP A 58 11.45 -5.71 15.02
N HIS A 59 10.25 -6.19 14.67
CA HIS A 59 9.05 -6.07 15.49
C HIS A 59 8.57 -7.43 16.05
N GLU A 60 8.21 -7.47 17.34
CA GLU A 60 7.84 -8.72 18.02
C GLU A 60 6.56 -9.36 17.47
N THR A 61 5.61 -8.56 16.95
CA THR A 61 4.43 -9.07 16.23
C THR A 61 4.77 -9.89 14.98
N GLU A 62 5.86 -9.55 14.28
CA GLU A 62 6.27 -10.29 13.07
C GLU A 62 6.71 -11.70 13.44
N LYS A 63 7.41 -11.85 14.57
CA LYS A 63 7.78 -13.16 15.15
C LYS A 63 6.57 -13.96 15.62
N GLN A 64 5.61 -13.32 16.31
CA GLN A 64 4.42 -13.99 16.82
C GLN A 64 3.48 -14.48 15.72
N ARG A 65 3.36 -13.71 14.62
CA ARG A 65 2.44 -14.00 13.51
C ARG A 65 3.11 -14.67 12.32
N GLU A 66 4.41 -14.91 12.41
CA GLU A 66 5.26 -15.49 11.36
C GLU A 66 5.12 -14.79 9.99
N MET A 67 5.00 -13.46 9.99
CA MET A 67 4.84 -12.65 8.78
C MET A 67 5.54 -11.29 8.87
N THR A 68 6.11 -10.82 7.76
CA THR A 68 6.65 -9.45 7.64
C THR A 68 5.52 -8.44 7.55
N VAL A 69 5.53 -7.49 8.48
CA VAL A 69 4.56 -6.39 8.62
C VAL A 69 5.19 -5.06 8.19
N TYR A 70 6.49 -4.88 8.40
CA TYR A 70 7.19 -3.65 8.09
C TYR A 70 8.30 -3.87 7.06
N GLY A 71 8.41 -2.94 6.11
CA GLY A 71 9.55 -2.93 5.21
C GLY A 71 10.86 -2.59 5.93
N ALA A 72 11.91 -3.40 5.73
CA ALA A 72 13.25 -3.18 6.29
C ALA A 72 14.27 -2.96 5.17
N ALA A 73 15.05 -1.89 5.26
CA ALA A 73 16.15 -1.65 4.34
C ALA A 73 17.47 -2.17 4.93
N VAL A 74 18.20 -2.96 4.16
CA VAL A 74 19.50 -3.53 4.53
C VAL A 74 20.46 -3.41 3.36
N SER A 75 21.77 -3.42 3.62
CA SER A 75 22.78 -3.42 2.55
C SER A 75 23.84 -4.47 2.77
N MET A 76 24.29 -5.06 1.67
CA MET A 76 25.34 -6.06 1.64
C MET A 76 26.46 -5.61 0.70
N VAL A 77 27.69 -6.03 0.99
CA VAL A 77 28.80 -5.91 0.04
C VAL A 77 29.13 -7.29 -0.47
N HIS A 78 29.20 -7.44 -1.78
CA HIS A 78 29.54 -8.70 -2.43
C HIS A 78 30.67 -8.49 -3.43
N GLU A 79 31.65 -9.38 -3.42
CA GLU A 79 32.77 -9.35 -4.36
C GLU A 79 32.44 -10.24 -5.57
N PHE A 80 32.40 -9.62 -6.75
CA PHE A 80 32.14 -10.31 -8.02
C PHE A 80 33.20 -9.89 -9.04
N GLU A 81 33.87 -10.87 -9.63
CA GLU A 81 34.94 -10.65 -10.63
C GLU A 81 36.02 -9.63 -10.19
N ASN A 82 36.46 -9.73 -8.93
CA ASN A 82 37.43 -8.84 -8.27
C ASN A 82 36.97 -7.38 -8.12
N GLN A 83 35.66 -7.12 -8.19
CA GLN A 83 35.07 -5.82 -7.89
C GLN A 83 34.06 -5.96 -6.76
N ASP A 84 34.09 -5.01 -5.81
CA ASP A 84 33.09 -4.93 -4.76
C ASP A 84 31.83 -4.23 -5.30
N TYR A 85 30.66 -4.79 -4.99
CA TYR A 85 29.34 -4.26 -5.30
C TYR A 85 28.55 -4.01 -4.02
N LEU A 86 27.78 -2.92 -3.99
CA LEU A 86 26.87 -2.57 -2.91
C LEU A 86 25.45 -2.97 -3.32
N ILE A 87 24.88 -3.92 -2.60
CA ILE A 87 23.54 -4.45 -2.86
C ILE A 87 22.63 -3.97 -1.74
N ASN A 88 21.79 -2.99 -2.06
CA ASN A 88 20.74 -2.49 -1.18
C ASN A 88 19.48 -3.32 -1.39
N LEU A 89 18.92 -3.84 -0.30
CA LEU A 89 17.76 -4.70 -0.29
C LEU A 89 16.68 -4.06 0.58
N ILE A 90 15.47 -3.95 0.03
CA ILE A 90 14.25 -3.63 0.79
C ILE A 90 13.44 -4.91 0.95
N ASP A 91 13.32 -5.40 2.18
CA ASP A 91 12.41 -6.49 2.53
C ASP A 91 10.99 -5.94 2.54
N THR A 92 10.05 -6.59 1.86
CA THR A 92 8.67 -6.08 1.68
C THR A 92 7.65 -6.97 2.39
N PRO A 93 6.57 -6.39 2.95
CA PRO A 93 5.48 -7.17 3.52
C PRO A 93 4.86 -8.13 2.49
N GLY A 94 4.53 -9.34 2.92
CA GLY A 94 3.87 -10.33 2.07
C GLY A 94 2.35 -10.25 2.04
N HIS A 95 1.74 -9.50 2.98
CA HIS A 95 0.30 -9.48 3.19
C HIS A 95 -0.38 -8.34 2.42
N VAL A 96 -1.57 -8.61 1.88
CA VAL A 96 -2.31 -7.70 0.98
C VAL A 96 -2.69 -6.37 1.65
N GLU A 97 -2.93 -6.39 2.96
CA GLU A 97 -3.25 -5.20 3.76
C GLU A 97 -2.09 -4.18 3.85
N PHE A 98 -0.86 -4.54 3.45
CA PHE A 98 0.30 -3.64 3.41
C PHE A 98 0.74 -3.29 1.98
N SER A 99 -0.15 -3.41 0.99
CA SER A 99 0.15 -3.23 -0.44
C SER A 99 0.82 -1.89 -0.80
N GLY A 100 0.55 -0.80 -0.08
CA GLY A 100 1.24 0.46 -0.34
C GLY A 100 2.67 0.51 0.21
N GLN A 101 3.02 -0.29 1.21
CA GLN A 101 4.44 -0.48 1.57
C GLN A 101 5.18 -1.19 0.43
N VAL A 102 4.55 -2.21 -0.18
CA VAL A 102 5.11 -2.92 -1.35
C VAL A 102 5.31 -1.97 -2.53
N THR A 103 4.32 -1.13 -2.84
CA THR A 103 4.44 -0.17 -3.95
C THR A 103 5.54 0.87 -3.69
N ARG A 104 5.67 1.35 -2.45
CA ARG A 104 6.74 2.28 -2.05
C ARG A 104 8.13 1.65 -2.15
N ALA A 105 8.27 0.38 -1.79
CA ALA A 105 9.51 -0.37 -1.92
C ALA A 105 9.90 -0.59 -3.39
N ALA A 106 8.95 -0.97 -4.24
CA ALA A 106 9.16 -1.09 -5.68
C ALA A 106 9.65 0.23 -6.29
N ARG A 107 9.09 1.38 -5.86
CA ARG A 107 9.54 2.68 -6.36
C ARG A 107 11.00 2.98 -6.03
N ALA A 108 11.49 2.54 -4.88
CA ALA A 108 12.89 2.72 -4.46
C ALA A 108 13.87 1.75 -5.16
N SER A 109 13.35 0.65 -5.69
CA SER A 109 14.10 -0.51 -6.19
C SER A 109 14.24 -0.49 -7.70
N ASP A 110 15.35 -1.01 -8.21
CA ASP A 110 15.64 -1.08 -9.65
C ASP A 110 15.48 -2.52 -10.20
N GLY A 111 15.54 -3.51 -9.30
CA GLY A 111 15.24 -4.92 -9.60
C GLY A 111 14.54 -5.64 -8.44
N ALA A 112 14.03 -6.85 -8.70
CA ALA A 112 13.33 -7.65 -7.71
C ALA A 112 13.73 -9.12 -7.80
N ILE A 113 13.91 -9.77 -6.65
CA ILE A 113 13.99 -11.23 -6.56
C ILE A 113 12.60 -11.76 -6.28
N VAL A 114 12.03 -12.47 -7.26
CA VAL A 114 10.78 -13.22 -7.11
C VAL A 114 11.09 -14.54 -6.41
N VAL A 115 10.57 -14.72 -5.20
CA VAL A 115 10.75 -15.97 -4.44
C VAL A 115 9.52 -16.85 -4.57
N VAL A 116 9.72 -18.05 -5.09
CA VAL A 116 8.67 -19.05 -5.31
C VAL A 116 9.01 -20.31 -4.55
N ASP A 117 8.05 -20.89 -3.82
CA ASP A 117 8.24 -22.18 -3.17
C ASP A 117 8.27 -23.28 -4.25
N PHE A 118 9.25 -24.17 -4.18
CA PHE A 118 9.37 -25.32 -5.09
C PHE A 118 8.13 -26.22 -5.08
N VAL A 119 7.50 -26.39 -3.91
CA VAL A 119 6.33 -27.23 -3.73
C VAL A 119 5.06 -26.46 -4.09
N ASP A 120 4.87 -25.26 -3.54
CA ASP A 120 3.59 -24.55 -3.70
C ASP A 120 3.47 -23.83 -5.05
N GLY A 121 4.59 -23.60 -5.75
CA GLY A 121 4.61 -22.93 -7.04
C GLY A 121 4.13 -21.47 -6.95
N ILE A 122 3.54 -20.97 -8.04
CA ILE A 122 3.03 -19.60 -8.06
C ILE A 122 1.73 -19.50 -7.25
N MET A 123 1.71 -18.54 -6.33
CA MET A 123 0.53 -18.15 -5.56
C MET A 123 0.10 -16.73 -5.96
N PRO A 124 -1.16 -16.30 -5.73
CA PRO A 124 -1.62 -14.97 -6.18
C PRO A 124 -0.93 -13.77 -5.57
N GLN A 125 -0.40 -13.86 -4.34
CA GLN A 125 0.43 -12.76 -3.83
C GLN A 125 1.66 -12.61 -4.72
N THR A 126 2.28 -13.71 -5.17
CA THR A 126 3.39 -13.68 -6.13
C THR A 126 2.97 -12.92 -7.39
N GLU A 127 1.77 -13.17 -7.93
CA GLU A 127 1.24 -12.42 -9.08
C GLU A 127 1.05 -10.92 -8.75
N SER A 128 0.44 -10.60 -7.62
CA SER A 128 0.13 -9.21 -7.24
C SER A 128 1.38 -8.37 -7.00
N VAL A 129 2.36 -8.90 -6.25
CA VAL A 129 3.62 -8.21 -5.97
C VAL A 129 4.48 -8.11 -7.23
N LEU A 130 4.52 -9.15 -8.07
CA LEU A 130 5.23 -9.12 -9.36
C LEU A 130 4.60 -8.11 -10.32
N ARG A 131 3.27 -8.07 -10.40
CA ARG A 131 2.55 -7.06 -11.18
C ARG A 131 2.88 -5.65 -10.72
N THR A 132 2.95 -5.41 -9.41
CA THR A 132 3.29 -4.10 -8.84
C THR A 132 4.72 -3.70 -9.20
N ALA A 133 5.68 -4.61 -8.99
CA ALA A 133 7.08 -4.39 -9.36
C ALA A 133 7.24 -4.09 -10.88
N LEU A 134 6.60 -4.88 -11.75
CA LEU A 134 6.65 -4.68 -13.20
C LEU A 134 6.00 -3.37 -13.64
N LYS A 135 4.90 -2.95 -12.99
CA LYS A 135 4.28 -1.64 -13.23
C LYS A 135 5.21 -0.48 -12.85
N GLU A 136 6.04 -0.64 -11.83
CA GLU A 136 7.07 0.33 -11.41
C GLU A 136 8.39 0.21 -12.20
N TYR A 137 8.39 -0.57 -13.29
CA TYR A 137 9.54 -0.83 -14.15
C TYR A 137 10.70 -1.46 -13.37
N VAL A 138 10.40 -2.36 -12.45
CA VAL A 138 11.40 -3.12 -11.67
C VAL A 138 11.69 -4.44 -12.38
N LYS A 139 12.96 -4.70 -12.70
CA LYS A 139 13.36 -5.91 -13.46
C LYS A 139 13.39 -7.16 -12.55
N PRO A 140 12.71 -8.27 -12.89
CA PRO A 140 12.68 -9.46 -12.05
C PRO A 140 13.84 -10.44 -12.33
N VAL A 141 14.24 -11.18 -11.29
CA VAL A 141 14.96 -12.47 -11.35
C VAL A 141 14.22 -13.48 -10.47
N LEU A 142 14.43 -14.79 -10.69
CA LEU A 142 13.67 -15.83 -10.00
C LEU A 142 14.55 -16.66 -9.06
N PHE A 143 14.09 -16.82 -7.82
CA PHE A 143 14.63 -17.80 -6.89
C PHE A 143 13.55 -18.80 -6.48
N ILE A 144 13.76 -20.07 -6.81
CA ILE A 144 12.90 -21.19 -6.41
C ILE A 144 13.42 -21.75 -5.09
N ASN A 145 12.77 -21.37 -3.99
CA ASN A 145 13.15 -21.68 -2.63
C ASN A 145 12.53 -23.01 -2.16
N LYS A 146 12.98 -23.49 -1.00
CA LYS A 146 12.54 -24.75 -0.38
C LYS A 146 12.73 -26.00 -1.25
N ALA A 147 13.72 -25.97 -2.15
CA ALA A 147 14.08 -27.12 -2.98
C ALA A 147 14.62 -28.31 -2.15
N ASP A 148 14.93 -28.12 -0.87
CA ASP A 148 15.23 -29.20 0.07
C ASP A 148 14.07 -30.18 0.24
N ARG A 149 12.82 -29.69 0.18
CA ARG A 149 11.61 -30.51 0.28
C ARG A 149 11.48 -31.49 -0.89
N ALA A 150 12.06 -31.16 -2.04
CA ALA A 150 12.15 -32.07 -3.17
C ALA A 150 12.94 -33.34 -2.84
N ILE A 151 13.94 -33.22 -1.96
CA ILE A 151 14.86 -34.28 -1.55
C ILE A 151 14.27 -35.03 -0.35
N THR A 152 13.85 -34.31 0.69
CA THR A 152 13.47 -34.91 1.98
C THR A 152 12.01 -35.38 2.03
N GLU A 153 11.08 -34.58 1.51
CA GLU A 153 9.64 -34.87 1.56
C GLU A 153 9.17 -35.65 0.33
N LEU A 154 9.47 -35.12 -0.87
CA LEU A 154 8.94 -35.63 -2.13
C LEU A 154 9.81 -36.74 -2.76
N LYS A 155 11.08 -36.85 -2.34
CA LYS A 155 12.06 -37.85 -2.83
C LYS A 155 12.12 -37.93 -4.37
N LEU A 156 12.11 -36.78 -5.02
CA LEU A 156 12.10 -36.68 -6.48
C LEU A 156 13.47 -37.02 -7.08
N SER A 157 13.46 -37.59 -8.28
CA SER A 157 14.68 -37.74 -9.08
C SER A 157 15.17 -36.38 -9.61
N PRO A 158 16.48 -36.22 -9.91
CA PRO A 158 17.01 -34.98 -10.50
C PRO A 158 16.28 -34.53 -11.77
N GLN A 159 15.78 -35.47 -12.58
CA GLN A 159 15.04 -35.16 -13.80
C GLN A 159 13.67 -34.54 -13.49
N GLN A 160 12.92 -35.11 -12.54
CA GLN A 160 11.63 -34.57 -12.09
C GLN A 160 11.78 -33.18 -11.44
N ILE A 161 12.88 -32.95 -10.73
CA ILE A 161 13.19 -31.66 -10.12
C ILE A 161 13.42 -30.60 -11.21
N MET A 162 14.21 -30.92 -12.23
CA MET A 162 14.45 -30.01 -13.36
C MET A 162 13.18 -29.74 -14.17
N GLU A 163 12.33 -30.75 -14.39
CA GLU A 163 11.03 -30.59 -15.05
C GLU A 163 10.12 -29.64 -14.26
N ARG A 164 10.01 -29.82 -12.95
CA ARG A 164 9.22 -28.93 -12.08
C ARG A 164 9.76 -27.51 -12.05
N ILE A 165 11.09 -27.33 -11.98
CA ILE A 165 11.73 -26.02 -12.13
C ILE A 165 11.33 -25.38 -13.46
N GLY A 166 11.37 -26.14 -14.55
CA GLY A 166 10.96 -25.68 -15.87
C GLY A 166 9.52 -25.19 -15.91
N ASN A 167 8.59 -25.93 -15.30
CA ASN A 167 7.18 -25.56 -15.22
C ASN A 167 6.98 -24.25 -14.45
N ILE A 168 7.60 -24.12 -13.26
CA ILE A 168 7.54 -22.88 -12.47
C ILE A 168 8.08 -21.69 -13.28
N VAL A 169 9.19 -21.86 -14.01
CA VAL A 169 9.78 -20.81 -14.85
C VAL A 169 8.82 -20.40 -15.97
N ILE A 170 8.14 -21.35 -16.62
CA ILE A 170 7.15 -21.07 -17.66
C ILE A 170 5.99 -20.25 -17.09
N GLU A 171 5.46 -20.64 -15.93
CA GLU A 171 4.37 -19.92 -15.29
C GLU A 171 4.77 -18.50 -14.88
N VAL A 172 5.99 -18.32 -14.33
CA VAL A 172 6.48 -16.99 -13.94
C VAL A 172 6.63 -16.13 -15.18
N ASN A 173 7.17 -16.67 -16.27
CA ASN A 173 7.30 -15.95 -17.53
C ASN A 173 5.95 -15.57 -18.15
N ARG A 174 4.89 -16.39 -18.00
CA ARG A 174 3.53 -16.00 -18.41
C ARG A 174 3.06 -14.75 -17.68
N LEU A 175 3.31 -14.66 -16.37
CA LEU A 175 2.97 -13.47 -15.58
C LEU A 175 3.83 -12.26 -15.98
N ILE A 176 5.13 -12.46 -16.19
CA ILE A 176 6.04 -11.41 -16.70
C ILE A 176 5.51 -10.89 -18.03
N GLU A 177 5.19 -11.74 -19.00
CA GLU A 177 4.69 -11.31 -20.31
C GLU A 177 3.32 -10.63 -20.26
N LYS A 178 2.49 -10.98 -19.27
CA LYS A 178 1.17 -10.39 -19.06
C LYS A 178 1.26 -8.96 -18.53
N TYR A 179 2.21 -8.67 -17.64
CA TYR A 179 2.27 -7.40 -16.90
C TYR A 179 3.44 -6.48 -17.26
N THR A 180 4.46 -6.99 -17.94
CA THR A 180 5.63 -6.19 -18.34
C THR A 180 5.22 -5.14 -19.37
N PRO A 181 5.76 -3.91 -19.28
CA PRO A 181 5.57 -2.88 -20.31
C PRO A 181 5.95 -3.36 -21.71
N GLN A 182 5.27 -2.86 -22.75
CA GLN A 182 5.46 -3.36 -24.13
C GLN A 182 6.92 -3.31 -24.60
N GLU A 183 7.69 -2.30 -24.18
CA GLU A 183 9.10 -2.11 -24.55
C GLU A 183 10.07 -3.16 -23.98
N PHE A 184 9.68 -3.84 -22.90
CA PHE A 184 10.48 -4.88 -22.22
C PHE A 184 9.91 -6.29 -22.42
N LYS A 185 8.76 -6.43 -23.07
CA LYS A 185 8.12 -7.73 -23.30
C LYS A 185 9.08 -8.67 -24.06
N GLY A 186 9.26 -9.88 -23.53
CA GLY A 186 10.22 -10.88 -24.02
C GLY A 186 11.68 -10.66 -23.62
N LYS A 187 12.07 -9.45 -23.18
CA LYS A 187 13.45 -9.14 -22.74
C LYS A 187 13.67 -9.38 -21.25
N TRP A 188 12.61 -9.35 -20.45
CA TRP A 188 12.67 -9.53 -18.99
C TRP A 188 12.28 -10.94 -18.54
N ASN A 189 12.00 -11.84 -19.49
CA ASN A 189 11.74 -13.24 -19.17
C ASN A 189 12.96 -13.85 -18.47
N VAL A 190 12.71 -14.63 -17.41
CA VAL A 190 13.74 -15.35 -16.68
C VAL A 190 14.05 -16.68 -17.34
N ASN A 191 15.30 -17.09 -17.29
CA ASN A 191 15.83 -18.26 -17.97
C ASN A 191 16.85 -19.00 -17.09
N VAL A 192 16.71 -20.33 -17.02
CA VAL A 192 17.63 -21.17 -16.25
C VAL A 192 19.04 -21.17 -16.86
N VAL A 193 19.14 -21.09 -18.18
CA VAL A 193 20.40 -21.19 -18.95
C VAL A 193 21.30 -19.97 -18.76
N ASP A 194 20.72 -18.77 -18.74
CA ASP A 194 21.49 -17.53 -18.62
C ASP A 194 21.88 -17.20 -17.17
N GLY A 195 21.22 -17.83 -16.18
CA GLY A 195 21.50 -17.63 -14.77
C GLY A 195 20.54 -16.70 -14.04
N SER A 196 19.51 -16.17 -14.71
CA SER A 196 18.46 -15.33 -14.09
C SER A 196 17.46 -16.13 -13.24
N VAL A 197 17.62 -17.46 -13.21
CA VAL A 197 16.92 -18.38 -12.31
C VAL A 197 17.94 -19.11 -11.44
N ALA A 198 17.73 -19.06 -10.13
CA ALA A 198 18.40 -19.89 -9.14
C ALA A 198 17.37 -20.74 -8.38
N PHE A 199 17.82 -21.86 -7.81
CA PHE A 199 16.97 -22.72 -7.00
C PHE A 199 17.77 -23.29 -5.82
N GLY A 200 17.12 -23.49 -4.68
CA GLY A 200 17.81 -23.92 -3.48
C GLY A 200 16.98 -23.88 -2.21
N SER A 201 17.67 -23.79 -1.08
CA SER A 201 17.05 -23.66 0.23
C SER A 201 17.73 -22.56 1.03
N ALA A 202 17.01 -21.45 1.23
CA ALA A 202 17.45 -20.38 2.12
C ALA A 202 17.68 -20.92 3.55
N LYS A 203 16.79 -21.80 4.04
CA LYS A 203 16.85 -22.41 5.38
C LYS A 203 18.12 -23.23 5.63
N PHE A 204 18.62 -23.90 4.58
CA PHE A 204 19.83 -24.72 4.64
C PHE A 204 21.04 -24.06 3.96
N HIS A 205 20.95 -22.76 3.68
CA HIS A 205 22.05 -21.91 3.22
C HIS A 205 22.70 -22.32 1.90
N TRP A 206 21.97 -22.97 0.99
CA TRP A 206 22.47 -23.30 -0.35
C TRP A 206 21.57 -22.88 -1.50
N ALA A 207 22.19 -22.61 -2.65
CA ALA A 207 21.50 -22.43 -3.92
C ALA A 207 22.36 -22.88 -5.09
N LEU A 208 21.73 -23.16 -6.23
CA LEU A 208 22.36 -23.49 -7.49
C LEU A 208 21.77 -22.63 -8.61
N SER A 209 22.62 -22.31 -9.58
CA SER A 209 22.26 -21.79 -10.90
C SER A 209 23.08 -22.54 -11.93
N LEU A 210 22.61 -22.65 -13.18
CA LEU A 210 23.38 -23.37 -14.21
C LEU A 210 24.78 -22.77 -14.44
N PRO A 211 24.97 -21.44 -14.47
CA PRO A 211 26.32 -20.87 -14.53
C PRO A 211 27.20 -21.26 -13.34
N TYR A 212 26.67 -21.24 -12.11
CA TYR A 212 27.43 -21.63 -10.92
C TYR A 212 27.82 -23.11 -10.95
N MET A 213 26.89 -23.98 -11.32
CA MET A 213 27.10 -25.43 -11.46
C MET A 213 28.23 -25.74 -12.44
N LYS A 214 28.21 -25.10 -13.63
CA LYS A 214 29.25 -25.25 -14.65
C LYS A 214 30.61 -24.73 -14.17
N LYS A 215 30.64 -23.54 -13.56
CA LYS A 215 31.88 -22.88 -13.11
C LYS A 215 32.57 -23.62 -11.97
N ASN A 216 31.81 -24.19 -11.04
CA ASN A 216 32.34 -24.83 -9.83
C ASN A 216 32.29 -26.37 -9.87
N ASN A 217 31.88 -26.95 -11.00
CA ASN A 217 31.69 -28.39 -11.18
C ASN A 217 30.84 -29.02 -10.05
N VAL A 218 29.69 -28.40 -9.76
CA VAL A 218 28.72 -28.85 -8.76
C VAL A 218 27.45 -29.29 -9.45
N SER A 219 26.92 -30.45 -9.05
CA SER A 219 25.68 -31.01 -9.57
C SER A 219 24.62 -31.09 -8.47
N PHE A 220 23.35 -31.29 -8.87
CA PHE A 220 22.28 -31.55 -7.90
C PHE A 220 22.49 -32.87 -7.15
N LYS A 221 23.16 -33.83 -7.78
CA LYS A 221 23.52 -35.10 -7.13
C LYS A 221 24.42 -34.87 -5.91
N ASP A 222 25.39 -33.96 -6.01
CA ASP A 222 26.24 -33.61 -4.87
C ASP A 222 25.40 -33.09 -3.68
N ILE A 223 24.36 -32.29 -3.96
CA ILE A 223 23.45 -31.79 -2.93
C ILE A 223 22.68 -32.94 -2.27
N ILE A 224 22.11 -33.86 -3.07
CA ILE A 224 21.41 -35.05 -2.56
C ILE A 224 22.35 -35.91 -1.69
N ASP A 225 23.60 -36.12 -2.14
CA ASP A 225 24.58 -36.92 -1.42
C ASP A 225 24.90 -36.31 -0.05
N ILE A 226 25.02 -34.97 0.04
CA ILE A 226 25.24 -34.27 1.32
C ILE A 226 24.01 -34.40 2.23
N TYR A 227 22.79 -34.23 1.71
CA TYR A 227 21.55 -34.46 2.48
C TYR A 227 21.49 -35.88 3.04
N THR A 228 21.76 -36.87 2.21
CA THR A 228 21.71 -38.29 2.59
C THR A 228 22.75 -38.63 3.67
N LYS A 229 23.94 -37.99 3.60
CA LYS A 229 25.03 -38.23 4.53
C LYS A 229 24.83 -37.58 5.90
N TYR A 230 24.18 -36.41 5.95
CA TYR A 230 24.05 -35.60 7.17
C TYR A 230 22.60 -35.36 7.60
N ASP A 231 21.65 -36.20 7.17
CA ASP A 231 20.21 -36.05 7.47
C ASP A 231 19.91 -35.92 8.98
N ASN A 232 20.69 -36.62 9.81
CA ASN A 232 20.54 -36.61 11.28
C ASN A 232 21.32 -35.47 11.98
N ASP A 233 22.12 -34.68 11.26
CA ASP A 233 22.95 -33.60 11.82
C ASP A 233 22.77 -32.33 10.98
N LYS A 234 21.74 -31.56 11.35
CA LYS A 234 21.32 -30.35 10.61
C LYS A 234 22.39 -29.25 10.60
N GLU A 235 23.21 -29.14 11.64
CA GLU A 235 24.28 -28.14 11.70
C GLU A 235 25.39 -28.50 10.73
N LYS A 236 25.83 -29.75 10.73
CA LYS A 236 26.85 -30.23 9.80
C LYS A 236 26.37 -30.22 8.35
N LEU A 237 25.09 -30.52 8.12
CA LEU A 237 24.43 -30.35 6.83
C LEU A 237 24.55 -28.89 6.35
N ARG A 238 24.18 -27.91 7.18
CA ARG A 238 24.29 -26.48 6.85
C ARG A 238 25.73 -26.06 6.58
N GLU A 239 26.69 -26.57 7.33
CA GLU A 239 28.13 -26.27 7.15
C GLU A 239 28.65 -26.76 5.79
N GLU A 240 28.39 -28.02 5.44
CA GLU A 240 28.86 -28.61 4.18
C GLU A 240 28.16 -27.99 2.96
N MET A 241 26.88 -27.64 3.10
CA MET A 241 26.12 -26.92 2.08
C MET A 241 26.69 -25.52 1.81
N ARG A 242 27.03 -24.76 2.87
CA ARG A 242 27.69 -23.44 2.76
C ARG A 242 29.03 -23.51 2.05
N LYS A 243 29.80 -24.59 2.22
CA LYS A 243 31.08 -24.77 1.52
C LYS A 243 30.89 -25.09 0.04
N LYS A 244 29.91 -25.95 -0.28
CA LYS A 244 29.74 -26.48 -1.65
C LYS A 244 28.99 -25.50 -2.56
N ALA A 245 27.88 -24.94 -2.09
CA ALA A 245 26.97 -24.14 -2.89
C ALA A 245 26.32 -22.99 -2.10
N PRO A 246 27.10 -22.05 -1.53
CA PRO A 246 26.59 -21.03 -0.62
C PRO A 246 25.51 -20.15 -1.28
N VAL A 247 24.34 -20.05 -0.63
CA VAL A 247 23.18 -19.30 -1.15
C VAL A 247 23.50 -17.85 -1.46
N ALA A 248 24.20 -17.14 -0.58
CA ALA A 248 24.54 -15.74 -0.76
C ALA A 248 25.38 -15.53 -2.02
N LYS A 249 26.38 -16.38 -2.26
CA LYS A 249 27.24 -16.27 -3.44
C LYS A 249 26.43 -16.44 -4.73
N VAL A 250 25.63 -17.49 -4.83
CA VAL A 250 24.86 -17.80 -6.06
C VAL A 250 23.81 -16.72 -6.34
N ILE A 251 23.09 -16.27 -5.32
CA ILE A 251 22.03 -15.28 -5.48
C ILE A 251 22.60 -13.89 -5.74
N LEU A 252 23.65 -13.47 -5.03
CA LEU A 252 24.24 -12.14 -5.23
C LEU A 252 25.01 -12.07 -6.56
N ASP A 253 25.63 -13.16 -7.03
CA ASP A 253 26.18 -13.27 -8.38
C ASP A 253 25.06 -13.10 -9.44
N MET A 254 23.91 -13.76 -9.26
CA MET A 254 22.74 -13.60 -10.14
C MET A 254 22.23 -12.16 -10.16
N VAL A 255 22.13 -11.52 -8.99
CA VAL A 255 21.71 -10.11 -8.86
C VAL A 255 22.63 -9.17 -9.64
N ILE A 256 23.95 -9.32 -9.50
CA ILE A 256 24.92 -8.43 -10.17
C ILE A 256 24.86 -8.60 -11.70
N ASN A 257 24.72 -9.84 -12.18
CA ASN A 257 24.68 -10.15 -13.61
C ASN A 257 23.39 -9.71 -14.31
N HIS A 258 22.24 -9.80 -13.61
CA HIS A 258 20.94 -9.63 -14.27
C HIS A 258 20.17 -8.38 -13.85
N LEU A 259 20.34 -7.89 -12.61
CA LEU A 259 19.66 -6.66 -12.17
C LEU A 259 20.45 -5.42 -12.61
N PRO A 260 19.76 -4.33 -13.01
CA PRO A 260 20.39 -3.13 -13.52
C PRO A 260 21.05 -2.30 -12.41
N SER A 261 22.06 -1.54 -12.79
CA SER A 261 22.57 -0.45 -11.94
C SER A 261 21.62 0.77 -11.96
N PRO A 262 21.66 1.66 -10.96
CA PRO A 262 20.96 2.95 -10.97
C PRO A 262 21.08 3.73 -12.28
N ILE A 263 22.28 3.78 -12.87
CA ILE A 263 22.56 4.51 -14.12
C ILE A 263 21.77 3.92 -15.29
N GLU A 264 21.59 2.60 -15.32
CA GLU A 264 20.82 1.93 -16.37
C GLU A 264 19.32 2.03 -16.08
N ALA A 265 18.92 1.79 -14.84
CA ALA A 265 17.52 1.75 -14.43
C ALA A 265 16.84 3.11 -14.52
N GLN A 266 17.48 4.16 -14.02
CA GLN A 266 16.87 5.49 -13.96
C GLN A 266 16.53 6.06 -15.35
N ARG A 267 17.24 5.64 -16.41
CA ARG A 267 16.95 6.06 -17.79
C ARG A 267 15.55 5.70 -18.27
N TYR A 268 15.06 4.52 -17.90
CA TYR A 268 13.72 4.09 -18.29
C TYR A 268 12.70 4.25 -17.14
N ARG A 269 13.14 4.28 -15.88
CA ARG A 269 12.25 4.43 -14.74
C ARG A 269 11.77 5.88 -14.54
N ILE A 270 12.66 6.87 -14.61
CA ILE A 270 12.31 8.28 -14.34
C ILE A 270 11.20 8.79 -15.27
N PRO A 271 11.22 8.55 -16.59
CA PRO A 271 10.12 8.94 -17.49
C PRO A 271 8.75 8.35 -17.11
N HIS A 272 8.73 7.23 -16.38
CA HIS A 272 7.50 6.57 -15.96
C HIS A 272 7.00 7.08 -14.59
N ILE A 273 7.89 7.07 -13.59
CA ILE A 273 7.55 7.29 -12.18
C ILE A 273 7.51 8.78 -11.78
N TRP A 274 8.03 9.67 -12.64
CA TRP A 274 8.04 11.11 -12.39
C TRP A 274 7.34 11.85 -13.54
N LYS A 275 6.31 12.63 -13.21
CA LYS A 275 5.46 13.34 -14.21
C LYS A 275 6.00 14.71 -14.63
N GLY A 276 7.15 15.10 -14.12
CA GLY A 276 7.79 16.35 -14.52
C GLY A 276 8.38 16.33 -15.93
N ASN A 277 8.79 17.50 -16.40
CA ASN A 277 9.42 17.63 -17.70
C ASN A 277 10.80 16.96 -17.69
N ILE A 278 10.93 15.82 -18.35
CA ILE A 278 12.19 15.06 -18.47
C ILE A 278 13.31 15.89 -19.11
N ASN A 279 12.98 16.82 -20.00
CA ASN A 279 13.97 17.67 -20.66
C ASN A 279 14.48 18.82 -19.77
N SER A 280 13.90 19.02 -18.58
CA SER A 280 14.39 19.98 -17.60
C SER A 280 15.76 19.59 -17.04
N GLU A 281 16.44 20.54 -16.41
CA GLU A 281 17.72 20.28 -15.71
C GLU A 281 17.56 19.17 -14.67
N VAL A 282 16.49 19.22 -13.89
CA VAL A 282 16.15 18.23 -12.85
C VAL A 282 15.84 16.86 -13.47
N GLY A 283 15.04 16.83 -14.53
CA GLY A 283 14.69 15.59 -15.24
C GLY A 283 15.90 14.87 -15.80
N LYS A 284 16.80 15.60 -16.50
CA LYS A 284 18.03 15.05 -17.05
C LYS A 284 19.03 14.62 -15.97
N ALA A 285 19.11 15.36 -14.87
CA ALA A 285 19.98 14.98 -13.75
C ALA A 285 19.53 13.65 -13.13
N MET A 286 18.22 13.45 -12.95
CA MET A 286 17.66 12.18 -12.48
C MET A 286 17.84 11.05 -13.50
N GLU A 287 17.54 11.28 -14.78
CA GLU A 287 17.68 10.27 -15.84
C GLU A 287 19.11 9.72 -15.93
N ASN A 288 20.12 10.59 -15.73
CA ASN A 288 21.53 10.24 -15.83
C ASN A 288 22.20 9.86 -14.50
N THR A 289 21.45 9.87 -13.39
CA THR A 289 22.02 9.67 -12.04
C THR A 289 23.18 10.63 -11.77
N ASP A 290 23.04 11.90 -12.18
CA ASP A 290 24.12 12.88 -12.13
C ASP A 290 24.38 13.35 -10.69
N PRO A 291 25.56 13.08 -10.10
CA PRO A 291 25.89 13.53 -8.75
C PRO A 291 26.13 15.04 -8.64
N ASN A 292 26.39 15.73 -9.75
CA ASN A 292 26.68 17.16 -9.79
C ASN A 292 25.44 18.02 -10.12
N GLY A 293 24.37 17.41 -10.62
CA GLY A 293 23.12 18.07 -10.93
C GLY A 293 22.33 18.48 -9.67
N PRO A 294 21.11 19.02 -9.87
CA PRO A 294 20.18 19.29 -8.77
C PRO A 294 19.97 18.06 -7.89
N LEU A 295 19.80 18.28 -6.58
CA LEU A 295 19.51 17.20 -5.65
C LEU A 295 18.03 16.83 -5.76
N VAL A 296 17.73 15.56 -5.98
CA VAL A 296 16.36 15.04 -5.87
C VAL A 296 16.35 13.72 -5.11
N ILE A 297 15.53 13.68 -4.07
CA ILE A 297 15.36 12.52 -3.19
C ILE A 297 13.87 12.24 -3.05
N ASN A 298 13.49 10.96 -3.06
CA ASN A 298 12.15 10.53 -2.74
C ASN A 298 12.14 9.71 -1.45
N VAL A 299 11.35 10.14 -0.46
CA VAL A 299 11.14 9.38 0.78
C VAL A 299 10.18 8.24 0.51
N THR A 300 10.55 7.02 0.85
CA THR A 300 9.78 5.81 0.55
C THR A 300 9.22 5.16 1.80
N ASN A 301 9.88 5.30 2.93
CA ASN A 301 9.37 4.83 4.21
C ASN A 301 9.79 5.77 5.33
N VAL A 302 8.94 5.93 6.34
CA VAL A 302 9.26 6.69 7.55
C VAL A 302 8.91 5.81 8.73
N ILE A 303 9.90 5.50 9.56
CA ILE A 303 9.72 4.75 10.80
C ILE A 303 10.12 5.63 11.97
N ILE A 304 9.55 5.32 13.14
CA ILE A 304 9.89 6.00 14.38
C ILE A 304 10.72 5.04 15.22
N ASP A 305 11.94 5.47 15.52
CA ASP A 305 12.84 4.67 16.35
C ASP A 305 12.29 4.53 17.77
N LYS A 306 12.13 3.30 18.25
CA LYS A 306 11.54 3.03 19.57
C LYS A 306 12.34 3.69 20.71
N ILE A 307 13.66 3.76 20.57
CA ILE A 307 14.61 4.21 21.61
C ILE A 307 14.79 5.71 21.54
N SER A 308 15.23 6.23 20.39
CA SER A 308 15.56 7.64 20.22
C SER A 308 14.33 8.53 19.99
N LYS A 309 13.17 7.95 19.66
CA LYS A 309 11.95 8.66 19.26
C LYS A 309 12.15 9.61 18.07
N GLN A 310 13.22 9.41 17.32
CA GLN A 310 13.51 10.18 16.11
C GLN A 310 12.84 9.54 14.91
N GLU A 311 12.35 10.39 14.01
CA GLU A 311 11.91 9.97 12.68
C GLU A 311 13.14 9.56 11.86
N ILE A 312 13.05 8.35 11.30
CA ILE A 312 14.04 7.79 10.37
C ILE A 312 13.31 7.58 9.05
N ALA A 313 13.71 8.34 8.04
CA ALA A 313 13.16 8.22 6.71
C ALA A 313 14.12 7.44 5.81
N THR A 314 13.67 6.30 5.29
CA THR A 314 14.34 5.62 4.17
C THR A 314 13.96 6.33 2.88
N ALA A 315 14.96 6.68 2.07
CA ALA A 315 14.75 7.46 0.87
C ALA A 315 15.68 7.02 -0.27
N ARG A 316 15.22 7.19 -1.52
CA ARG A 316 16.02 6.98 -2.73
C ARG A 316 16.56 8.31 -3.24
N MET A 317 17.87 8.42 -3.41
CA MET A 317 18.52 9.56 -4.09
C MET A 317 18.57 9.31 -5.59
N PHE A 318 17.90 10.13 -6.39
CA PHE A 318 17.87 9.99 -7.85
C PHE A 318 18.91 10.86 -8.55
N SER A 319 19.24 12.04 -8.00
CA SER A 319 20.25 12.96 -8.55
C SER A 319 20.88 13.81 -7.47
N GLY A 320 22.04 14.40 -7.78
CA GLY A 320 22.81 15.27 -6.91
C GLY A 320 23.65 14.55 -5.85
N THR A 321 24.22 15.37 -4.97
CA THR A 321 25.00 14.93 -3.81
C THR A 321 24.43 15.61 -2.58
N LEU A 322 24.18 14.83 -1.53
CA LEU A 322 23.67 15.29 -0.25
C LEU A 322 24.78 15.26 0.79
N ASN A 323 25.05 16.40 1.42
CA ASN A 323 26.01 16.52 2.50
C ASN A 323 25.31 16.79 3.83
N LYS A 324 25.96 16.39 4.92
CA LYS A 324 25.57 16.81 6.25
C LYS A 324 25.64 18.33 6.35
N GLY A 325 24.54 18.94 6.80
CA GLY A 325 24.41 20.38 6.93
C GLY A 325 23.87 21.10 5.70
N ASP A 326 23.58 20.40 4.60
CA ASP A 326 22.93 21.01 3.43
C ASP A 326 21.53 21.52 3.77
N ASP A 327 21.18 22.68 3.20
CA ASP A 327 19.82 23.21 3.20
C ASP A 327 19.04 22.63 2.03
N VAL A 328 17.97 21.91 2.33
CA VAL A 328 17.08 21.26 1.37
C VAL A 328 15.67 21.81 1.51
N TYR A 329 14.84 21.61 0.49
CA TYR A 329 13.43 22.00 0.50
C TYR A 329 12.55 20.76 0.42
N LEU A 330 11.59 20.66 1.33
CA LEU A 330 10.53 19.65 1.33
C LEU A 330 9.37 20.18 0.49
N ILE A 331 9.07 19.56 -0.65
CA ILE A 331 8.11 20.11 -1.61
C ILE A 331 6.69 20.09 -1.06
N GLN A 332 6.16 18.92 -0.67
CA GLN A 332 4.76 18.88 -0.25
C GLN A 332 4.58 19.33 1.22
N ALA A 333 5.62 19.28 2.06
CA ALA A 333 5.60 20.00 3.34
C ALA A 333 5.80 21.53 3.18
N GLY A 334 6.22 22.00 2.02
CA GLY A 334 6.31 23.43 1.67
C GLY A 334 7.30 24.23 2.51
N ARG A 335 8.40 23.63 2.99
CA ARG A 335 9.36 24.31 3.88
C ARG A 335 10.81 23.87 3.67
N PRO A 336 11.78 24.77 3.93
CA PRO A 336 13.18 24.39 3.98
C PRO A 336 13.52 23.63 5.27
N VAL A 337 14.51 22.75 5.18
CA VAL A 337 15.07 21.95 6.28
C VAL A 337 16.57 21.84 6.11
N LYS A 338 17.29 21.87 7.23
CA LYS A 338 18.72 21.56 7.27
C LYS A 338 18.96 20.09 7.60
N ILE A 339 19.78 19.42 6.79
CA ILE A 339 20.10 18.00 6.99
C ILE A 339 21.02 17.84 8.20
N GLN A 340 20.53 17.17 9.25
CA GLN A 340 21.31 16.93 10.47
C GLN A 340 22.25 15.72 10.32
N GLN A 341 21.72 14.65 9.75
CA GLN A 341 22.41 13.36 9.65
C GLN A 341 21.86 12.59 8.45
N VAL A 342 22.79 12.10 7.63
CA VAL A 342 22.53 11.14 6.57
C VAL A 342 23.32 9.87 6.86
N ALA A 343 22.69 8.73 6.61
CA ALA A 343 23.28 7.42 6.80
C ALA A 343 23.00 6.51 5.61
N ILE A 344 23.86 5.51 5.45
CA ILE A 344 23.65 4.37 4.56
C ILE A 344 23.52 3.11 5.41
N TRP A 345 22.87 2.09 4.86
CA TRP A 345 22.76 0.81 5.56
C TRP A 345 24.07 0.01 5.43
N LYS A 346 24.40 -0.73 6.48
CA LYS A 346 25.51 -1.67 6.57
C LYS A 346 24.99 -2.90 7.31
N GLY A 347 24.60 -3.94 6.56
CA GLY A 347 23.73 -4.97 7.08
C GLY A 347 22.44 -4.34 7.60
N ILE A 348 22.10 -4.63 8.85
CA ILE A 348 20.96 -4.05 9.57
C ILE A 348 21.30 -2.74 10.31
N GLN A 349 22.57 -2.35 10.35
CA GLN A 349 23.03 -1.15 11.05
C GLN A 349 23.05 0.05 10.11
N ARG A 350 22.98 1.25 10.68
CA ARG A 350 23.13 2.51 9.96
C ARG A 350 24.55 3.03 10.16
N LEU A 351 25.23 3.33 9.05
CA LEU A 351 26.52 3.99 9.03
C LEU A 351 26.31 5.46 8.66
N ASN A 352 26.60 6.35 9.61
CA ASN A 352 26.57 7.79 9.35
C ASN A 352 27.69 8.19 8.40
N VAL A 353 27.37 9.04 7.45
CA VAL A 353 28.30 9.52 6.43
C VAL A 353 28.15 11.03 6.26
N ASP A 354 29.23 11.70 5.86
CA ASP A 354 29.21 13.16 5.68
C ASP A 354 28.65 13.57 4.32
N SER A 355 28.71 12.69 3.31
CA SER A 355 28.26 12.92 1.95
C SER A 355 27.77 11.63 1.29
N VAL A 356 26.70 11.71 0.49
CA VAL A 356 26.19 10.60 -0.33
C VAL A 356 25.82 11.11 -1.73
N LYS A 357 26.15 10.32 -2.76
CA LYS A 357 25.85 10.60 -4.17
C LYS A 357 24.58 9.91 -4.65
N ALA A 358 24.02 10.40 -5.75
CA ALA A 358 22.91 9.82 -6.47
C ALA A 358 23.06 8.32 -6.76
N GLY A 359 21.93 7.60 -6.76
CA GLY A 359 21.86 6.15 -7.00
C GLY A 359 21.78 5.30 -5.73
N ASN A 360 21.97 5.90 -4.55
CA ASN A 360 21.92 5.21 -3.26
C ASN A 360 20.51 5.23 -2.63
N ILE A 361 20.22 4.19 -1.84
CA ILE A 361 19.19 4.24 -0.80
C ILE A 361 19.86 4.75 0.49
N ILE A 362 19.25 5.75 1.11
CA ILE A 362 19.77 6.43 2.30
C ILE A 362 18.75 6.39 3.44
N ALA A 363 19.24 6.66 4.65
CA ALA A 363 18.43 6.97 5.81
C ALA A 363 18.68 8.43 6.24
N LEU A 364 17.62 9.22 6.30
CA LEU A 364 17.60 10.56 6.85
C LEU A 364 17.10 10.49 8.29
N VAL A 365 17.85 11.09 9.23
CA VAL A 365 17.54 10.99 10.66
C VAL A 365 17.26 12.37 11.24
N GLY A 366 16.17 12.48 12.01
CA GLY A 366 15.87 13.67 12.80
C GLY A 366 15.15 14.79 12.05
N ILE A 367 14.69 14.54 10.82
CA ILE A 367 13.83 15.47 10.09
C ILE A 367 12.39 15.22 10.52
N ARG A 368 11.82 16.13 11.30
CA ARG A 368 10.43 16.02 11.79
C ARG A 368 9.43 16.24 10.67
N GLY A 369 8.32 15.52 10.69
CA GLY A 369 7.19 15.73 9.78
C GLY A 369 7.45 15.28 8.36
N LEU A 370 8.33 14.30 8.14
CA LEU A 370 8.41 13.61 6.86
C LEU A 370 7.25 12.63 6.73
N TYR A 371 6.74 12.48 5.51
CA TYR A 371 5.77 11.44 5.16
C TYR A 371 6.33 10.61 3.99
N PRO A 372 5.95 9.33 3.89
CA PRO A 372 6.23 8.54 2.70
C PRO A 372 5.67 9.22 1.46
N GLY A 373 6.50 9.40 0.44
CA GLY A 373 6.18 10.15 -0.77
C GLY A 373 6.76 11.56 -0.84
N GLU A 374 7.27 12.11 0.26
CA GLU A 374 7.92 13.42 0.28
C GLU A 374 9.04 13.50 -0.78
N THR A 375 9.03 14.57 -1.58
CA THR A 375 10.09 14.88 -2.52
C THR A 375 10.96 15.98 -1.94
N ILE A 376 12.25 15.68 -1.75
CA ILE A 376 13.24 16.60 -1.19
C ILE A 376 14.15 17.07 -2.30
N VAL A 377 14.32 18.40 -2.43
CA VAL A 377 15.14 19.01 -3.47
C VAL A 377 16.12 20.04 -2.93
N ALA A 378 17.24 20.21 -3.63
CA ALA A 378 18.17 21.32 -3.40
C ALA A 378 18.87 21.70 -4.70
N LYS A 379 19.52 22.88 -4.71
CA LYS A 379 20.21 23.43 -5.89
C LYS A 379 19.29 23.59 -7.11
N VAL A 380 18.05 24.00 -6.86
CA VAL A 380 17.06 24.34 -7.91
C VAL A 380 16.69 25.82 -7.74
N GLN A 381 16.49 26.56 -8.85
CA GLN A 381 16.11 27.97 -8.81
C GLN A 381 14.77 28.20 -8.11
N ASP A 382 13.75 27.41 -8.46
CA ASP A 382 12.45 27.41 -7.80
C ASP A 382 12.10 25.98 -7.35
N PRO A 383 12.21 25.67 -6.05
CA PRO A 383 11.82 24.36 -5.53
C PRO A 383 10.35 24.00 -5.79
N LYS A 384 9.46 25.00 -5.89
CA LYS A 384 8.02 24.77 -6.10
C LYS A 384 7.68 24.44 -7.54
N SER A 385 8.59 24.71 -8.49
CA SER A 385 8.40 24.32 -9.89
C SER A 385 8.79 22.86 -10.17
N VAL A 386 9.37 22.17 -9.18
CA VAL A 386 9.72 20.76 -9.33
C VAL A 386 8.48 19.91 -9.05
N GLU A 387 8.07 19.15 -10.05
CA GLU A 387 7.00 18.15 -9.88
C GLU A 387 7.42 17.09 -8.85
N THR A 388 6.47 16.60 -8.07
CA THR A 388 6.72 15.54 -7.09
C THR A 388 6.60 14.17 -7.74
N PHE A 389 7.26 13.17 -7.16
CA PHE A 389 6.85 11.79 -7.42
C PHE A 389 5.42 11.64 -6.90
N GLU A 390 4.52 11.02 -7.68
CA GLU A 390 3.10 10.94 -7.33
C GLU A 390 2.90 10.49 -5.87
N GLU A 391 1.97 11.12 -5.17
CA GLU A 391 1.44 10.53 -3.95
C GLU A 391 0.89 9.16 -4.32
N LEU A 392 1.40 8.12 -3.68
CA LEU A 392 0.80 6.80 -3.77
C LEU A 392 -0.51 6.86 -2.99
N LYS A 393 -1.56 7.41 -3.63
CA LYS A 393 -2.93 7.30 -3.14
C LYS A 393 -3.25 5.82 -3.14
N HIS A 394 -3.28 5.26 -1.94
CA HIS A 394 -3.82 3.92 -1.74
C HIS A 394 -5.26 3.90 -2.25
N TRP A 395 -5.58 2.92 -3.08
CA TRP A 395 -6.86 2.80 -3.77
C TRP A 395 -7.99 2.24 -2.88
N LEU A 396 -7.66 1.84 -1.66
CA LEU A 396 -8.55 1.20 -0.69
C LEU A 396 -9.02 2.21 0.37
N ASP A 397 -10.33 2.24 0.60
CA ASP A 397 -10.91 3.02 1.68
C ASP A 397 -10.74 2.27 3.03
N PRO A 398 -10.48 2.98 4.14
CA PRO A 398 -10.55 2.38 5.46
C PRO A 398 -12.02 2.05 5.77
N VAL A 399 -12.34 0.75 5.81
CA VAL A 399 -13.71 0.24 5.94
C VAL A 399 -14.02 -0.36 7.31
N VAL A 400 -12.99 -0.61 8.13
CA VAL A 400 -13.12 -1.11 9.50
C VAL A 400 -12.66 -0.04 10.46
N THR A 401 -13.39 0.17 11.56
CA THR A 401 -13.05 1.14 12.62
C THR A 401 -13.11 0.49 13.98
N LYS A 402 -12.21 0.87 14.91
CA LYS A 402 -12.29 0.54 16.34
C LYS A 402 -12.13 1.84 17.14
N SER A 403 -12.71 1.91 18.33
CA SER A 403 -12.37 2.99 19.26
C SER A 403 -11.18 2.62 20.12
N PHE A 404 -10.29 3.58 20.31
CA PHE A 404 -9.06 3.46 21.09
C PHE A 404 -9.18 4.43 22.27
N GLU A 405 -9.37 3.90 23.47
CA GLU A 405 -9.47 4.71 24.68
C GLU A 405 -8.31 4.40 25.63
N PRO A 406 -7.57 5.40 26.13
CA PRO A 406 -6.50 5.13 27.07
C PRO A 406 -7.08 4.65 28.40
N LYS A 407 -6.50 3.61 29.01
CA LYS A 407 -6.92 3.14 30.34
C LYS A 407 -6.74 4.22 31.41
N ASN A 408 -5.77 5.10 31.22
CA ASN A 408 -5.53 6.27 32.03
C ASN A 408 -5.83 7.54 31.22
N PRO A 409 -6.79 8.40 31.64
CA PRO A 409 -7.12 9.64 30.92
C PRO A 409 -5.91 10.58 30.69
N ASN A 410 -4.90 10.52 31.55
CA ASN A 410 -3.68 11.33 31.40
C ASN A 410 -2.84 10.94 30.16
N ASP A 411 -3.02 9.73 29.63
CA ASP A 411 -2.31 9.27 28.43
C ASP A 411 -3.00 9.73 27.13
N LEU A 412 -4.16 10.40 27.20
CA LEU A 412 -4.91 10.85 26.03
C LEU A 412 -4.08 11.71 25.05
N PRO A 413 -3.32 12.74 25.49
CA PRO A 413 -2.49 13.51 24.58
C PRO A 413 -1.42 12.66 23.91
N LYS A 414 -0.82 11.74 24.66
CA LYS A 414 0.22 10.82 24.19
C LYS A 414 -0.34 9.81 23.17
N LEU A 415 -1.58 9.34 23.37
CA LEU A 415 -2.28 8.46 22.44
C LEU A 415 -2.56 9.18 21.12
N ILE A 416 -3.08 10.41 21.16
CA ILE A 416 -3.35 11.20 19.94
C ILE A 416 -2.06 11.46 19.17
N GLU A 417 -0.99 11.87 19.86
CA GLU A 417 0.33 12.06 19.24
C GLU A 417 0.84 10.77 18.60
N THR A 418 0.70 9.63 19.29
CA THR A 418 1.13 8.31 18.79
C THR A 418 0.32 7.87 17.57
N LEU A 419 -1.00 8.08 17.57
CA LEU A 419 -1.85 7.72 16.43
C LEU A 419 -1.58 8.60 15.22
N GLU A 420 -1.31 9.89 15.41
CA GLU A 420 -0.91 10.79 14.33
C GLU A 420 0.46 10.42 13.74
N LEU A 421 1.38 9.98 14.60
CA LEU A 421 2.67 9.42 14.19
C LEU A 421 2.50 8.15 13.34
N MET A 422 1.64 7.21 13.76
CA MET A 422 1.32 6.01 12.98
C MET A 422 0.62 6.34 11.65
N ARG A 423 -0.28 7.33 11.64
CA ARG A 423 -0.96 7.81 10.43
C ARG A 423 0.01 8.35 9.39
N ARG A 424 1.11 8.98 9.83
CA ARG A 424 2.18 9.43 8.93
C ARG A 424 2.97 8.26 8.33
N GLU A 425 3.20 7.21 9.11
CA GLU A 425 3.86 6.00 8.64
C GLU A 425 2.97 5.21 7.65
N ASP A 426 1.67 5.11 7.93
CA ASP A 426 0.67 4.49 7.06
C ASP A 426 -0.52 5.43 6.79
N PRO A 427 -0.52 6.14 5.64
CA PRO A 427 -1.61 7.06 5.27
C PRO A 427 -2.98 6.40 5.06
N THR A 428 -3.09 5.06 5.06
CA THR A 428 -4.39 4.37 4.97
C THR A 428 -5.15 4.36 6.29
N ILE A 429 -4.51 4.79 7.38
CA ILE A 429 -5.12 4.92 8.69
C ILE A 429 -5.90 6.24 8.73
N LYS A 430 -7.12 6.20 9.24
CA LYS A 430 -7.90 7.41 9.55
C LYS A 430 -8.10 7.50 11.06
N VAL A 431 -7.82 8.66 11.63
CA VAL A 431 -8.00 8.91 13.07
C VAL A 431 -8.97 10.07 13.22
N GLU A 432 -10.05 9.85 13.96
CA GLU A 432 -11.08 10.85 14.21
C GLU A 432 -11.37 10.92 15.72
N GLN A 433 -11.33 12.14 16.27
CA GLN A 433 -11.75 12.37 17.66
C GLN A 433 -13.17 12.90 17.67
N LYS A 434 -14.08 12.20 18.34
CA LYS A 434 -15.45 12.67 18.52
C LYS A 434 -15.48 13.84 19.51
N LYS A 435 -16.04 14.97 19.07
CA LYS A 435 -16.15 16.19 19.87
C LYS A 435 -17.05 16.02 21.10
N ASP A 436 -18.05 15.15 21.02
CA ASP A 436 -19.06 14.98 22.07
C ASP A 436 -18.63 14.00 23.16
N THR A 437 -18.03 12.87 22.78
CA THR A 437 -17.64 11.80 23.71
C THR A 437 -16.15 11.81 24.07
N GLY A 438 -15.31 12.48 23.28
CA GLY A 438 -13.85 12.40 23.39
C GLY A 438 -13.25 11.08 22.89
N GLU A 439 -14.10 10.15 22.43
CA GLU A 439 -13.72 8.84 21.90
C GLU A 439 -12.88 9.00 20.63
N ILE A 440 -11.78 8.24 20.53
CA ILE A 440 -10.91 8.25 19.36
C ILE A 440 -11.25 7.04 18.49
N LEU A 441 -11.76 7.31 17.30
CA LEU A 441 -12.02 6.30 16.28
C LEU A 441 -10.79 6.13 15.39
N VAL A 442 -10.33 4.89 15.24
CA VAL A 442 -9.20 4.51 14.38
C VAL A 442 -9.73 3.57 13.30
N SER A 443 -9.65 4.02 12.04
CA SER A 443 -10.09 3.28 10.86
C SER A 443 -8.91 2.76 10.06
N GLY A 444 -9.03 1.55 9.53
CA GLY A 444 -8.03 0.89 8.69
C GLY A 444 -8.65 -0.01 7.62
N LEU A 445 -7.81 -0.64 6.81
CA LEU A 445 -8.23 -1.46 5.67
C LEU A 445 -8.92 -2.77 6.05
N GLY A 446 -8.65 -3.28 7.25
CA GLY A 446 -9.13 -4.57 7.75
C GLY A 446 -8.89 -4.72 9.25
N ASP A 447 -9.42 -5.79 9.84
CA ASP A 447 -9.28 -6.06 11.27
C ASP A 447 -7.83 -6.37 11.67
N LEU A 448 -7.09 -7.14 10.84
CA LEU A 448 -5.68 -7.45 11.08
C LEU A 448 -4.83 -6.17 11.13
N HIS A 449 -5.04 -5.25 10.20
CA HIS A 449 -4.42 -3.93 10.22
C HIS A 449 -4.67 -3.21 11.56
N LEU A 450 -5.92 -3.14 12.04
CA LEU A 450 -6.22 -2.50 13.33
C LEU A 450 -5.62 -3.22 14.54
N GLN A 451 -5.56 -4.56 14.52
CA GLN A 451 -4.92 -5.34 15.60
C GLN A 451 -3.42 -5.04 15.69
N ILE A 452 -2.75 -4.79 14.57
CA ILE A 452 -1.33 -4.40 14.56
C ILE A 452 -1.16 -3.01 15.17
N LEU A 453 -2.02 -2.06 14.82
CA LEU A 453 -2.01 -0.73 15.46
C LEU A 453 -2.24 -0.79 16.96
N GLU A 454 -3.24 -1.56 17.38
CA GLU A 454 -3.51 -1.83 18.80
C GLU A 454 -2.27 -2.37 19.52
N TYR A 455 -1.63 -3.39 18.94
CA TYR A 455 -0.43 -3.98 19.51
C TYR A 455 0.68 -2.93 19.66
N ARG A 456 0.94 -2.12 18.63
CA ARG A 456 1.99 -1.10 18.68
C ARG A 456 1.71 -0.06 19.75
N VAL A 457 0.48 0.46 19.84
CA VAL A 457 0.12 1.47 20.83
C VAL A 457 0.41 0.93 22.25
N GLN A 458 0.02 -0.32 22.51
CA GLN A 458 0.21 -0.95 23.82
C GLN A 458 1.67 -1.32 24.11
N ASN A 459 2.37 -1.94 23.15
CA ASN A 459 3.67 -2.58 23.38
C ASN A 459 4.85 -1.68 22.98
N ASP A 460 4.76 -0.94 21.87
CA ASP A 460 5.86 -0.09 21.39
C ASP A 460 5.90 1.27 22.09
N PHE A 461 4.72 1.86 22.27
CA PHE A 461 4.57 3.19 22.87
C PHE A 461 4.23 3.12 24.36
N GLY A 462 3.92 1.92 24.87
CA GLY A 462 3.63 1.68 26.27
C GLY A 462 2.38 2.42 26.72
N ILE A 463 1.35 2.48 25.88
CA ILE A 463 0.08 3.17 26.17
C ILE A 463 -1.01 2.10 26.32
N PRO A 464 -1.37 1.73 27.56
CA PRO A 464 -2.45 0.78 27.78
C PRO A 464 -3.78 1.38 27.29
N ILE A 465 -4.42 0.70 26.34
CA ILE A 465 -5.71 1.13 25.78
C ILE A 465 -6.78 0.06 26.00
N ASN A 466 -8.04 0.49 26.04
CA ASN A 466 -9.22 -0.33 25.82
C ASN A 466 -9.63 -0.14 24.35
N VAL A 467 -10.01 -1.23 23.71
CA VAL A 467 -10.38 -1.23 22.28
C VAL A 467 -11.78 -1.80 22.12
N SER A 468 -12.61 -1.16 21.29
CA SER A 468 -13.93 -1.70 20.96
C SER A 468 -13.84 -2.88 19.99
N GLU A 469 -14.95 -3.62 19.89
CA GLU A 469 -15.18 -4.50 18.74
C GLU A 469 -15.09 -3.71 17.43
N PRO A 470 -14.58 -4.33 16.34
CA PRO A 470 -14.51 -3.68 15.05
C PRO A 470 -15.90 -3.38 14.50
N ILE A 471 -16.08 -2.16 14.01
CA ILE A 471 -17.30 -1.70 13.36
C ILE A 471 -17.06 -1.43 11.88
N VAL A 472 -18.06 -1.73 11.07
CA VAL A 472 -18.08 -1.39 9.65
C VAL A 472 -18.67 0.00 9.48
N VAL A 473 -18.06 0.81 8.62
CA VAL A 473 -18.56 2.14 8.27
C VAL A 473 -19.52 2.00 7.09
N TYR A 474 -20.80 2.26 7.33
CA TYR A 474 -21.85 2.19 6.30
C TYR A 474 -21.91 3.52 5.55
N ARG A 475 -22.76 3.59 4.51
CA ARG A 475 -23.02 4.83 3.78
C ARG A 475 -24.51 5.05 3.58
N GLU A 476 -24.93 6.29 3.62
CA GLU A 476 -26.32 6.67 3.37
C GLU A 476 -26.49 7.23 1.96
N SER A 477 -27.62 6.97 1.32
CA SER A 477 -27.90 7.49 -0.02
C SER A 477 -29.41 7.52 -0.27
N VAL A 478 -29.81 7.83 -1.51
CA VAL A 478 -31.19 7.73 -1.97
C VAL A 478 -31.36 6.61 -3.01
N LEU A 479 -32.55 6.00 -3.04
CA LEU A 479 -32.86 4.93 -3.99
C LEU A 479 -33.33 5.45 -5.35
N LYS A 480 -34.02 6.60 -5.34
CA LYS A 480 -34.70 7.17 -6.49
C LYS A 480 -34.64 8.68 -6.39
N GLN A 481 -34.97 9.34 -7.50
CA GLN A 481 -35.20 10.77 -7.52
C GLN A 481 -36.31 11.15 -6.53
N THR A 482 -36.02 12.13 -5.68
CA THR A 482 -36.96 12.65 -4.68
C THR A 482 -37.88 13.69 -5.30
N GLN A 483 -38.94 14.05 -4.57
CA GLN A 483 -39.64 15.32 -4.82
C GLN A 483 -38.73 16.51 -4.47
N VAL A 484 -39.17 17.72 -4.80
CA VAL A 484 -38.51 18.94 -4.36
C VAL A 484 -38.93 19.22 -2.91
N HIS A 485 -37.96 19.25 -1.99
CA HIS A 485 -38.19 19.46 -0.56
C HIS A 485 -37.87 20.88 -0.14
N GLU A 486 -38.70 21.46 0.73
CA GLU A 486 -38.60 22.85 1.20
C GLU A 486 -37.95 22.90 2.58
N GLY A 487 -36.75 23.46 2.68
CA GLY A 487 -36.14 23.80 3.96
C GLY A 487 -36.40 25.25 4.32
N LYS A 488 -36.80 25.52 5.57
CA LYS A 488 -37.10 26.87 6.06
C LYS A 488 -36.04 27.33 7.03
N SER A 489 -35.63 28.59 6.92
CA SER A 489 -34.79 29.19 7.96
C SER A 489 -35.56 29.30 9.28
N PRO A 490 -34.87 29.32 10.44
CA PRO A 490 -35.50 29.54 11.75
C PRO A 490 -36.39 30.79 11.82
N ASN A 491 -36.00 31.88 11.16
CA ASN A 491 -36.81 33.10 11.05
C ASN A 491 -37.95 33.02 10.01
N LYS A 492 -38.08 31.91 9.27
CA LYS A 492 -39.07 31.64 8.21
C LYS A 492 -39.03 32.58 7.00
N HIS A 493 -38.04 33.47 6.92
CA HIS A 493 -37.92 34.43 5.83
C HIS A 493 -37.25 33.83 4.59
N ASN A 494 -36.47 32.76 4.75
CA ASN A 494 -35.75 32.11 3.66
C ASN A 494 -36.26 30.68 3.49
N LYS A 495 -36.33 30.26 2.22
CA LYS A 495 -36.72 28.91 1.83
C LYS A 495 -35.72 28.41 0.80
N ILE A 496 -35.27 27.17 0.95
CA ILE A 496 -34.29 26.55 0.06
C ILE A 496 -34.87 25.23 -0.42
N TYR A 497 -34.81 24.99 -1.73
CA TYR A 497 -35.47 23.88 -2.37
C TYR A 497 -34.46 22.92 -2.98
N PHE A 498 -34.36 21.71 -2.44
CA PHE A 498 -33.50 20.66 -2.96
C PHE A 498 -34.28 19.51 -3.57
N GLN A 499 -33.68 18.93 -4.60
CA GLN A 499 -34.06 17.61 -5.12
C GLN A 499 -32.81 16.73 -5.17
N ILE A 500 -32.94 15.46 -4.80
CA ILE A 500 -31.83 14.52 -4.81
C ILE A 500 -32.11 13.41 -5.81
N GLU A 501 -31.10 13.07 -6.60
CA GLU A 501 -31.10 11.93 -7.50
C GLU A 501 -29.95 10.99 -7.15
N PRO A 502 -30.12 9.66 -7.24
CA PRO A 502 -29.00 8.74 -7.14
C PRO A 502 -28.03 8.97 -8.31
N LEU A 503 -26.74 8.91 -8.02
CA LEU A 503 -25.69 8.94 -9.03
C LEU A 503 -25.57 7.56 -9.68
N ASP A 504 -25.44 7.51 -11.00
CA ASP A 504 -25.23 6.25 -11.71
C ASP A 504 -23.94 5.57 -11.22
N PRO A 505 -23.95 4.26 -10.90
CA PRO A 505 -22.77 3.56 -10.39
C PRO A 505 -21.54 3.65 -11.30
N ASN A 506 -21.72 3.65 -12.64
CA ASN A 506 -20.60 3.77 -13.57
C ASN A 506 -20.02 5.19 -13.58
N ILE A 507 -20.88 6.21 -13.48
CA ILE A 507 -20.44 7.60 -13.32
C ILE A 507 -19.69 7.75 -11.99
N TYR A 508 -20.20 7.14 -10.92
CA TYR A 508 -19.56 7.16 -9.61
C TYR A 508 -18.18 6.50 -9.62
N GLU A 509 -18.02 5.32 -10.25
CA GLU A 509 -16.70 4.68 -10.34
C GLU A 509 -15.70 5.52 -11.15
N LYS A 510 -16.13 6.10 -12.27
CA LYS A 510 -15.27 7.06 -13.02
C LYS A 510 -14.95 8.32 -12.23
N LEU A 511 -15.91 8.84 -11.46
CA LEU A 511 -15.70 9.97 -10.57
C LEU A 511 -14.63 9.62 -9.53
N ARG A 512 -14.71 8.45 -8.89
CA ARG A 512 -13.66 7.95 -7.99
C ARG A 512 -12.32 7.82 -8.69
N GLU A 513 -12.27 7.22 -9.87
CA GLU A 513 -11.06 7.08 -10.69
C GLU A 513 -10.40 8.45 -10.95
N TYR A 514 -11.19 9.44 -11.37
CA TYR A 514 -10.66 10.76 -11.71
C TYR A 514 -10.25 11.57 -10.47
N ILE A 515 -10.90 11.35 -9.33
CA ILE A 515 -10.45 11.87 -8.03
C ILE A 515 -9.11 11.22 -7.61
N ARG A 516 -8.95 9.91 -7.84
CA ARG A 516 -7.69 9.19 -7.59
C ARG A 516 -6.56 9.78 -8.44
N GLU A 517 -6.78 9.92 -9.74
CA GLU A 517 -5.81 10.49 -10.69
C GLU A 517 -5.55 12.00 -10.50
N GLY A 518 -6.28 12.67 -9.60
CA GLY A 518 -6.14 14.11 -9.36
C GLY A 518 -6.71 14.99 -10.48
N LYS A 519 -7.46 14.41 -11.42
CA LYS A 519 -8.18 15.16 -12.47
C LYS A 519 -9.35 15.95 -11.88
N ILE A 520 -9.97 15.44 -10.81
CA ILE A 520 -11.03 16.10 -10.04
C ILE A 520 -10.57 16.20 -8.58
N GLU A 521 -10.68 17.38 -7.99
CA GLU A 521 -10.41 17.59 -6.57
C GLU A 521 -11.72 17.49 -5.78
N GLU A 522 -11.69 16.82 -4.62
CA GLU A 522 -12.80 16.93 -3.66
C GLU A 522 -12.84 18.33 -3.03
N GLY A 523 -14.05 18.82 -2.76
CA GLY A 523 -14.31 20.15 -2.25
C GLY A 523 -14.91 21.08 -3.30
N ARG A 524 -14.75 22.38 -3.07
CA ARG A 524 -15.34 23.44 -3.90
C ARG A 524 -14.68 23.44 -5.28
N ILE A 525 -15.49 23.35 -6.33
CA ILE A 525 -15.00 23.44 -7.71
C ILE A 525 -14.71 24.91 -8.03
N LYS A 526 -13.43 25.20 -8.33
CA LYS A 526 -12.94 26.57 -8.61
C LYS A 526 -12.52 26.79 -10.06
N LYS A 527 -12.22 25.73 -10.82
CA LYS A 527 -11.74 25.84 -12.21
C LYS A 527 -12.92 25.78 -13.18
N GLU A 528 -13.08 26.82 -13.98
CA GLU A 528 -14.20 26.94 -14.94
C GLU A 528 -14.19 25.86 -16.03
N ASP A 529 -13.05 25.24 -16.36
CA ASP A 529 -12.97 24.22 -17.41
C ASP A 529 -13.28 22.78 -16.94
N LEU A 530 -13.42 22.55 -15.63
CA LEU A 530 -13.64 21.19 -15.08
C LEU A 530 -14.94 20.55 -15.55
N TRP A 531 -15.93 21.32 -16.03
CA TRP A 531 -17.17 20.75 -16.57
C TRP A 531 -16.93 19.81 -17.76
N LYS A 532 -15.85 20.00 -18.54
CA LYS A 532 -15.49 19.10 -19.64
C LYS A 532 -15.19 17.71 -19.11
N VAL A 533 -14.45 17.65 -18.01
CA VAL A 533 -14.08 16.42 -17.30
C VAL A 533 -15.31 15.74 -16.71
N PHE A 534 -16.21 16.51 -16.07
CA PHE A 534 -17.47 15.96 -15.57
C PHE A 534 -18.37 15.43 -16.70
N ASN A 535 -18.40 16.09 -17.85
CA ASN A 535 -19.14 15.64 -19.02
C ASN A 535 -18.51 14.37 -19.65
N GLU A 536 -17.18 14.25 -19.65
CA GLU A 536 -16.46 13.04 -20.09
C GLU A 536 -16.78 11.80 -19.25
N ILE A 537 -16.93 11.97 -17.92
CA ILE A 537 -17.29 10.86 -17.03
C ILE A 537 -18.79 10.50 -17.08
N GLY A 538 -19.63 11.36 -17.66
CA GLY A 538 -21.03 11.06 -17.99
C GLY A 538 -22.08 12.00 -17.41
N PHE A 539 -21.71 13.11 -16.79
CA PHE A 539 -22.69 14.14 -16.40
C PHE A 539 -23.27 14.84 -17.63
N ASP A 540 -24.54 15.23 -17.57
CA ASP A 540 -25.13 16.08 -18.59
C ASP A 540 -24.37 17.42 -18.68
N LYS A 541 -24.28 17.98 -19.89
CA LYS A 541 -23.50 19.19 -20.15
C LYS A 541 -24.00 20.40 -19.37
N GLU A 542 -25.31 20.53 -19.14
CA GLU A 542 -25.86 21.61 -18.32
C GLU A 542 -25.55 21.38 -16.85
N GLU A 543 -25.74 20.15 -16.34
CA GLU A 543 -25.42 19.78 -14.95
C GLU A 543 -23.93 20.00 -14.66
N ALA A 544 -23.05 19.48 -15.51
CA ALA A 544 -21.59 19.52 -15.38
C ALA A 544 -21.05 20.95 -15.22
N ARG A 545 -21.66 21.92 -15.92
CA ARG A 545 -21.28 23.35 -15.85
C ARG A 545 -21.69 24.03 -14.57
N ARG A 546 -22.63 23.43 -13.84
CA ARG A 546 -23.24 24.01 -12.65
C ARG A 546 -22.89 23.23 -11.38
N ILE A 547 -21.93 22.31 -11.46
CA ILE A 547 -21.39 21.63 -10.29
C ILE A 547 -20.68 22.64 -9.39
N ILE A 548 -21.12 22.69 -8.15
CA ILE A 548 -20.62 23.59 -7.10
C ILE A 548 -19.49 22.90 -6.33
N MET A 549 -19.71 21.64 -5.97
CA MET A 549 -18.86 20.89 -5.04
C MET A 549 -18.99 19.39 -5.25
N VAL A 550 -17.89 18.69 -5.02
CA VAL A 550 -17.86 17.23 -4.85
C VAL A 550 -17.46 16.92 -3.41
N GLN A 551 -18.19 16.05 -2.71
CA GLN A 551 -17.88 15.67 -1.33
C GLN A 551 -18.32 14.23 -1.06
N ASN A 552 -17.40 13.38 -0.58
CA ASN A 552 -17.67 11.99 -0.23
C ASN A 552 -18.36 11.21 -1.37
N GLY A 553 -18.02 11.51 -2.63
CA GLY A 553 -18.68 10.90 -3.79
C GLY A 553 -20.09 11.44 -4.13
N ASN A 554 -20.51 12.53 -3.50
CA ASN A 554 -21.74 13.26 -3.79
C ASN A 554 -21.43 14.56 -4.53
N VAL A 555 -22.36 15.03 -5.35
CA VAL A 555 -22.20 16.22 -6.19
C VAL A 555 -23.31 17.22 -5.91
N LEU A 556 -22.93 18.44 -5.54
CA LEU A 556 -23.85 19.57 -5.38
C LEU A 556 -23.94 20.36 -6.69
N ILE A 557 -25.16 20.62 -7.17
CA ILE A 557 -25.42 21.24 -8.48
C ILE A 557 -26.39 22.42 -8.30
N ASP A 558 -26.04 23.58 -8.86
CA ASP A 558 -26.94 24.76 -8.89
C ASP A 558 -27.88 24.71 -10.09
N MET A 559 -29.15 24.39 -9.91
CA MET A 559 -30.14 24.39 -11.01
C MET A 559 -30.99 25.66 -11.04
N THR A 560 -30.68 26.66 -10.20
CA THR A 560 -31.47 27.89 -10.07
C THR A 560 -31.29 28.81 -11.29
N ARG A 561 -32.20 29.79 -11.41
CA ARG A 561 -32.16 30.84 -12.45
C ARG A 561 -32.63 32.17 -11.87
N GLY A 562 -31.83 33.23 -12.03
CA GLY A 562 -32.25 34.61 -11.74
C GLY A 562 -32.32 35.00 -10.26
N LEU A 563 -31.68 34.25 -9.35
CA LEU A 563 -31.67 34.57 -7.91
C LEU A 563 -30.57 35.58 -7.57
N VAL A 564 -30.97 36.84 -7.37
CA VAL A 564 -30.07 37.99 -7.14
C VAL A 564 -29.12 37.78 -5.96
N HIS A 565 -29.62 37.20 -4.86
CA HIS A 565 -28.89 37.10 -3.59
C HIS A 565 -28.26 35.74 -3.32
N LEU A 566 -28.39 34.78 -4.24
CA LEU A 566 -27.80 33.45 -4.09
C LEU A 566 -26.27 33.48 -3.94
N PRO A 567 -25.51 34.30 -4.71
CA PRO A 567 -24.05 34.36 -4.57
C PRO A 567 -23.57 34.75 -3.17
N GLU A 568 -24.37 35.52 -2.41
CA GLU A 568 -24.04 35.95 -1.05
C GLU A 568 -24.16 34.82 -0.03
N VAL A 569 -25.03 33.84 -0.29
CA VAL A 569 -25.40 32.77 0.66
C VAL A 569 -24.93 31.38 0.22
N ILE A 570 -24.39 31.23 -0.98
CA ILE A 570 -24.01 29.94 -1.55
C ILE A 570 -23.01 29.18 -0.67
N GLU A 571 -22.10 29.88 -0.01
CA GLU A 571 -21.12 29.26 0.88
C GLU A 571 -21.77 28.70 2.16
N TYR A 572 -22.88 29.28 2.62
CA TYR A 572 -23.67 28.71 3.72
C TYR A 572 -24.45 27.48 3.27
N ILE A 573 -24.94 27.47 2.02
CA ILE A 573 -25.58 26.28 1.43
C ILE A 573 -24.57 25.15 1.28
N VAL A 574 -23.37 25.46 0.77
CA VAL A 574 -22.24 24.53 0.66
C VAL A 574 -21.87 23.94 2.01
N GLN A 575 -21.81 24.76 3.07
CA GLN A 575 -21.56 24.28 4.42
C GLN A 575 -22.68 23.34 4.91
N GLY A 576 -23.95 23.68 4.69
CA GLY A 576 -25.08 22.82 5.02
C GLY A 576 -25.05 21.49 4.29
N PHE A 577 -24.76 21.50 2.98
CA PHE A 577 -24.55 20.29 2.18
C PHE A 577 -23.42 19.43 2.77
N LYS A 578 -22.25 20.02 3.03
CA LYS A 578 -21.10 19.31 3.57
C LYS A 578 -21.42 18.61 4.89
N GLU A 579 -22.09 19.29 5.82
CA GLU A 579 -22.48 18.71 7.10
C GLU A 579 -23.41 17.51 6.94
N VAL A 580 -24.38 17.55 6.01
CA VAL A 580 -25.25 16.39 5.74
C VAL A 580 -24.49 15.28 5.03
N MET A 581 -23.53 15.59 4.15
CA MET A 581 -22.76 14.53 3.48
C MET A 581 -21.76 13.82 4.42
N GLU A 582 -21.34 14.50 5.49
CA GLU A 582 -20.54 13.91 6.57
C GLU A 582 -21.40 13.09 7.54
N GLN A 583 -22.63 13.53 7.82
CA GLN A 583 -23.58 12.87 8.73
C GLN A 583 -24.99 12.83 8.13
N GLY A 584 -25.33 11.70 7.51
CA GLY A 584 -26.65 11.46 6.94
C GLY A 584 -27.76 11.28 8.00
N PRO A 585 -29.04 11.45 7.63
CA PRO A 585 -30.16 11.49 8.57
C PRO A 585 -30.65 10.12 9.11
N LEU A 586 -30.18 9.01 8.56
CA LEU A 586 -30.62 7.68 9.00
C LEU A 586 -29.92 7.27 10.29
N ALA A 587 -28.59 7.35 10.30
CA ALA A 587 -27.77 6.83 11.38
C ALA A 587 -26.47 7.64 11.60
N TRP A 588 -26.40 8.88 11.07
CA TRP A 588 -25.21 9.72 11.06
C TRP A 588 -24.01 9.03 10.42
N GLU A 589 -24.25 8.19 9.41
CA GLU A 589 -23.19 7.62 8.57
C GLU A 589 -22.94 8.58 7.39
N PRO A 590 -21.70 8.64 6.86
CA PRO A 590 -21.41 9.49 5.70
C PRO A 590 -22.27 9.11 4.49
N THR A 591 -22.65 10.08 3.68
CA THR A 591 -23.47 9.81 2.50
C THR A 591 -22.62 9.49 1.27
N ILE A 592 -23.21 8.88 0.24
CA ILE A 592 -22.52 8.52 -1.01
C ILE A 592 -23.46 8.50 -2.21
N MET A 593 -22.92 8.64 -3.43
CA MET A 593 -23.63 8.42 -4.70
C MET A 593 -24.89 9.28 -4.89
N MET A 594 -24.86 10.57 -4.55
CA MET A 594 -26.00 11.48 -4.76
C MET A 594 -25.66 12.68 -5.62
N LYS A 595 -26.59 13.06 -6.52
CA LYS A 595 -26.67 14.38 -7.15
C LYS A 595 -27.66 15.23 -6.35
N VAL A 596 -27.16 16.17 -5.57
CA VAL A 596 -27.96 17.10 -4.77
C VAL A 596 -28.15 18.38 -5.57
N LYS A 597 -29.37 18.62 -6.07
CA LYS A 597 -29.69 19.73 -6.96
C LYS A 597 -30.41 20.84 -6.19
N LEU A 598 -29.81 22.01 -6.12
CA LEU A 598 -30.48 23.22 -5.65
C LEU A 598 -31.42 23.71 -6.76
N ILE A 599 -32.72 23.52 -6.57
CA ILE A 599 -33.74 23.81 -7.59
C ILE A 599 -34.16 25.27 -7.56
N ASP A 600 -34.40 25.80 -6.37
CA ASP A 600 -34.87 27.17 -6.17
C ASP A 600 -34.52 27.67 -4.76
N ALA A 601 -34.63 28.98 -4.53
CA ALA A 601 -34.59 29.56 -3.20
C ALA A 601 -35.37 30.89 -3.12
N VAL A 602 -36.08 31.09 -2.01
CA VAL A 602 -36.66 32.38 -1.63
C VAL A 602 -35.75 32.99 -0.57
N LEU A 603 -35.15 34.13 -0.87
CA LEU A 603 -34.17 34.80 -0.01
C LEU A 603 -34.68 36.19 0.38
N HIS A 604 -34.64 36.50 1.67
CA HIS A 604 -35.07 37.80 2.20
C HIS A 604 -34.16 38.93 1.73
N GLU A 605 -34.66 40.08 1.28
CA GLU A 605 -33.85 41.16 0.68
C GLU A 605 -32.69 41.65 1.57
N ASP A 606 -32.93 41.85 2.86
CA ASP A 606 -31.88 42.25 3.81
C ASP A 606 -30.96 41.12 4.25
N ALA A 607 -29.64 41.34 4.13
CA ALA A 607 -28.59 40.37 4.49
C ALA A 607 -28.62 39.92 5.97
N ILE A 608 -29.11 40.76 6.89
CA ILE A 608 -29.23 40.44 8.33
C ILE A 608 -30.14 39.20 8.54
N HIS A 609 -31.14 39.02 7.67
CA HIS A 609 -32.06 37.89 7.74
C HIS A 609 -31.56 36.63 7.01
N ARG A 610 -30.37 36.68 6.38
CA ARG A 610 -29.79 35.59 5.56
C ARG A 610 -28.43 35.10 6.07
N GLY A 611 -28.11 35.34 7.34
CA GLY A 611 -26.85 34.89 7.94
C GLY A 611 -26.69 33.36 8.01
N PRO A 612 -25.51 32.86 8.42
CA PRO A 612 -25.18 31.43 8.46
C PRO A 612 -26.15 30.65 9.36
N ALA A 613 -26.53 31.20 10.51
CA ALA A 613 -27.50 30.60 11.43
C ALA A 613 -28.92 30.48 10.86
N GLN A 614 -29.19 31.08 9.69
CA GLN A 614 -30.47 31.00 8.99
C GLN A 614 -30.41 30.07 7.79
N ILE A 615 -29.39 30.21 6.95
CA ILE A 615 -29.27 29.47 5.69
C ILE A 615 -28.77 28.03 5.90
N ILE A 616 -27.81 27.82 6.80
CA ILE A 616 -27.24 26.47 7.04
C ILE A 616 -28.33 25.50 7.52
N PRO A 617 -29.16 25.82 8.54
CA PRO A 617 -30.22 24.91 8.97
C PRO A 617 -31.25 24.66 7.88
N ALA A 618 -31.67 25.70 7.15
CA ALA A 618 -32.64 25.56 6.05
C ALA A 618 -32.13 24.59 4.96
N ALA A 619 -30.86 24.71 4.56
CA ALA A 619 -30.27 23.82 3.58
C ALA A 619 -30.19 22.37 4.11
N LYS A 620 -29.76 22.20 5.36
CA LYS A 620 -29.66 20.88 6.00
C LYS A 620 -31.02 20.19 6.06
N ASP A 621 -32.06 20.90 6.50
CA ASP A 621 -33.40 20.33 6.68
C ASP A 621 -33.97 19.86 5.35
N SER A 622 -33.88 20.68 4.30
CA SER A 622 -34.32 20.32 2.95
C SER A 622 -33.62 19.07 2.40
N ILE A 623 -32.29 18.99 2.56
CA ILE A 623 -31.50 17.84 2.08
C ILE A 623 -31.84 16.59 2.90
N LYS A 624 -31.96 16.71 4.23
CA LYS A 624 -32.29 15.59 5.12
C LYS A 624 -33.68 15.03 4.82
N GLU A 625 -34.69 15.89 4.66
CA GLU A 625 -36.04 15.48 4.29
C GLU A 625 -36.07 14.75 2.94
N ALA A 626 -35.32 15.25 1.95
CA ALA A 626 -35.18 14.59 0.67
C ALA A 626 -34.55 13.18 0.81
N ILE A 627 -33.49 13.03 1.62
CA ILE A 627 -32.88 11.71 1.86
C ILE A 627 -33.88 10.75 2.54
N LEU A 628 -34.64 11.24 3.52
CA LEU A 628 -35.63 10.45 4.27
C LEU A 628 -36.83 10.01 3.42
N GLU A 629 -37.11 10.66 2.29
CA GLU A 629 -38.16 10.23 1.36
C GLU A 629 -37.82 8.91 0.66
N GLN A 630 -36.56 8.74 0.26
CA GLN A 630 -36.10 7.57 -0.53
C GLN A 630 -34.86 6.90 0.11
N PRO A 631 -34.89 6.52 1.39
CA PRO A 631 -33.68 6.21 2.15
C PRO A 631 -33.02 4.91 1.70
N ALA A 632 -31.72 4.96 1.48
CA ALA A 632 -30.88 3.81 1.18
C ALA A 632 -29.72 3.73 2.17
N LEU A 633 -29.45 2.52 2.67
CA LEU A 633 -28.20 2.22 3.35
C LEU A 633 -27.35 1.36 2.42
N PHE A 634 -26.07 1.67 2.35
CA PHE A 634 -25.05 0.96 1.61
C PHE A 634 -24.03 0.38 2.58
N GLU A 635 -23.61 -0.85 2.31
CA GLU A 635 -22.55 -1.54 3.02
C GLU A 635 -21.31 -1.66 2.12
N PRO A 636 -20.10 -1.63 2.69
CA PRO A 636 -18.89 -1.91 1.94
C PRO A 636 -18.76 -3.42 1.69
N LEU A 637 -18.45 -3.77 0.44
CA LEU A 637 -18.07 -5.10 0.02
C LEU A 637 -16.62 -5.11 -0.42
N GLN A 638 -15.96 -6.22 -0.13
CA GLN A 638 -14.64 -6.53 -0.64
C GLN A 638 -14.79 -7.51 -1.80
N ILE A 639 -14.18 -7.18 -2.93
CA ILE A 639 -13.93 -8.13 -4.00
C ILE A 639 -12.66 -8.88 -3.62
N ILE A 640 -12.81 -10.15 -3.32
CA ILE A 640 -11.73 -11.01 -2.92
C ILE A 640 -11.49 -12.08 -3.98
N ARG A 641 -10.22 -12.36 -4.25
CA ARG A 641 -9.79 -13.60 -4.91
C ARG A 641 -9.45 -14.60 -3.82
N ILE A 642 -9.88 -15.85 -3.95
CA ILE A 642 -9.52 -16.95 -3.07
C ILE A 642 -8.87 -18.01 -3.91
N ASP A 643 -7.69 -18.42 -3.51
CA ASP A 643 -7.01 -19.53 -4.12
C ASP A 643 -7.02 -20.70 -3.16
N THR A 644 -7.44 -21.84 -3.68
CA THR A 644 -7.68 -23.04 -2.88
C THR A 644 -7.43 -24.30 -3.72
N PRO A 645 -7.05 -25.43 -3.10
CA PRO A 645 -6.96 -26.69 -3.80
C PRO A 645 -8.31 -27.09 -4.45
N PRO A 646 -8.32 -27.72 -5.64
CA PRO A 646 -9.55 -28.11 -6.33
C PRO A 646 -10.52 -28.91 -5.45
N GLU A 647 -10.00 -29.76 -4.57
CA GLU A 647 -10.80 -30.58 -3.65
C GLU A 647 -11.58 -29.79 -2.59
N THR A 648 -11.16 -28.55 -2.31
CA THR A 648 -11.75 -27.69 -1.27
C THR A 648 -12.67 -26.59 -1.81
N VAL A 649 -12.82 -26.48 -3.13
CA VAL A 649 -13.62 -25.42 -3.78
C VAL A 649 -15.07 -25.42 -3.30
N GLY A 650 -15.67 -26.59 -3.11
CA GLY A 650 -17.04 -26.72 -2.59
C GLY A 650 -17.20 -26.19 -1.17
N ASP A 651 -16.23 -26.47 -0.30
CA ASP A 651 -16.25 -26.01 1.09
C ASP A 651 -16.01 -24.50 1.18
N VAL A 652 -15.07 -23.97 0.39
CA VAL A 652 -14.82 -22.52 0.28
C VAL A 652 -16.04 -21.79 -0.26
N THR A 653 -16.72 -22.35 -1.25
CA THR A 653 -17.97 -21.77 -1.79
C THR A 653 -19.06 -21.74 -0.71
N SER A 654 -19.18 -22.81 0.07
CA SER A 654 -20.14 -22.90 1.18
C SER A 654 -19.82 -21.89 2.30
N LEU A 655 -18.55 -21.71 2.63
CA LEU A 655 -18.06 -20.72 3.58
C LEU A 655 -18.36 -19.28 3.12
N LEU A 656 -18.15 -18.99 1.82
CA LEU A 656 -18.53 -17.70 1.25
C LEU A 656 -20.04 -17.48 1.39
N GLN A 657 -20.86 -18.44 0.98
CA GLN A 657 -22.31 -18.31 1.01
C GLN A 657 -22.87 -18.11 2.43
N SER A 658 -22.32 -18.82 3.43
CA SER A 658 -22.73 -18.64 4.84
C SER A 658 -22.45 -17.23 5.37
N ARG A 659 -21.49 -16.53 4.75
CA ARG A 659 -21.10 -15.15 5.05
C ARG A 659 -21.68 -14.13 4.07
N ARG A 660 -22.75 -14.48 3.34
CA ARG A 660 -23.37 -13.67 2.26
C ARG A 660 -22.38 -13.25 1.14
N GLY A 661 -21.29 -13.99 0.99
CA GLY A 661 -20.39 -13.87 -0.14
C GLY A 661 -21.03 -14.44 -1.41
N GLN A 662 -20.78 -13.79 -2.53
CA GLN A 662 -21.21 -14.23 -3.86
C GLN A 662 -19.98 -14.48 -4.71
N VAL A 663 -19.86 -15.71 -5.24
CA VAL A 663 -18.85 -16.04 -6.25
C VAL A 663 -19.21 -15.33 -7.55
N LEU A 664 -18.27 -14.55 -8.07
CA LEU A 664 -18.35 -13.82 -9.33
C LEU A 664 -17.76 -14.63 -10.47
N GLU A 665 -16.59 -15.20 -10.25
CA GLU A 665 -15.87 -16.01 -11.23
C GLU A 665 -15.23 -17.20 -10.51
N MET A 666 -15.10 -18.30 -11.23
CA MET A 666 -14.43 -19.50 -10.74
C MET A 666 -13.61 -20.10 -11.87
N ASP A 667 -12.32 -20.27 -11.63
CA ASP A 667 -11.39 -20.94 -12.54
C ASP A 667 -10.83 -22.18 -11.84
N VAL A 668 -11.19 -23.35 -12.33
CA VAL A 668 -10.80 -24.65 -11.76
C VAL A 668 -9.74 -25.26 -12.65
N GLN A 669 -8.49 -25.29 -12.19
CA GLN A 669 -7.38 -25.94 -12.86
C GLN A 669 -6.96 -27.20 -12.09
N GLU A 670 -6.26 -28.13 -12.73
CA GLU A 670 -5.90 -29.44 -12.15
C GLU A 670 -5.05 -29.33 -10.87
N GLU A 671 -4.20 -28.31 -10.76
CA GLU A 671 -3.34 -28.12 -9.58
C GLU A 671 -3.89 -27.10 -8.57
N ARG A 672 -4.73 -26.15 -9.03
CA ARG A 672 -5.18 -25.03 -8.22
C ARG A 672 -6.48 -24.44 -8.75
N SER A 673 -7.37 -24.05 -7.84
CA SER A 673 -8.59 -23.34 -8.19
C SER A 673 -8.58 -21.92 -7.64
N THR A 674 -9.11 -21.00 -8.43
CA THR A 674 -9.28 -19.59 -8.08
C THR A 674 -10.77 -19.27 -8.06
N LEU A 675 -11.25 -18.67 -6.98
CA LEU A 675 -12.59 -18.12 -6.86
C LEU A 675 -12.48 -16.61 -6.70
N LYS A 676 -13.10 -15.84 -7.58
CA LYS A 676 -13.33 -14.42 -7.35
C LYS A 676 -14.70 -14.27 -6.71
N ALA A 677 -14.79 -13.61 -5.57
CA ALA A 677 -16.04 -13.43 -4.83
C ALA A 677 -16.17 -12.00 -4.33
N LYS A 678 -17.40 -11.52 -4.18
CA LYS A 678 -17.70 -10.31 -3.41
C LYS A 678 -18.28 -10.70 -2.07
N ILE A 679 -17.87 -10.04 -1.00
CA ILE A 679 -18.30 -10.37 0.37
C ILE A 679 -18.43 -9.09 1.21
N PRO A 680 -19.50 -8.93 2.02
CA PRO A 680 -19.63 -7.80 2.93
C PRO A 680 -18.50 -7.76 3.95
N VAL A 681 -17.93 -6.58 4.20
CA VAL A 681 -16.87 -6.39 5.21
C VAL A 681 -17.33 -6.84 6.59
N ALA A 682 -18.61 -6.63 6.93
CA ALA A 682 -19.18 -7.05 8.22
C ALA A 682 -19.10 -8.56 8.45
N ASN A 683 -19.04 -9.33 7.36
CA ASN A 683 -18.96 -10.78 7.39
C ASN A 683 -17.55 -11.30 7.08
N MET A 684 -16.54 -10.43 7.03
CA MET A 684 -15.13 -10.80 6.85
C MET A 684 -14.40 -11.02 8.18
N PHE A 685 -14.99 -10.62 9.32
CA PHE A 685 -14.39 -10.88 10.63
C PHE A 685 -14.25 -12.38 10.88
N GLY A 686 -13.03 -12.81 11.22
CA GLY A 686 -12.67 -14.23 11.40
C GLY A 686 -12.57 -15.05 10.11
N PHE A 687 -12.79 -14.46 8.93
CA PHE A 687 -12.81 -15.19 7.66
C PHE A 687 -11.48 -15.88 7.34
N THR A 688 -10.35 -15.24 7.64
CA THR A 688 -9.02 -15.81 7.38
C THR A 688 -8.79 -17.11 8.15
N ASP A 689 -9.16 -17.15 9.43
CA ASP A 689 -8.94 -18.33 10.28
C ASP A 689 -9.86 -19.49 9.87
N GLU A 690 -11.13 -19.19 9.57
CA GLU A 690 -12.07 -20.17 9.05
C GLU A 690 -11.64 -20.70 7.69
N LEU A 691 -11.23 -19.82 6.76
CA LEU A 691 -10.74 -20.24 5.45
C LEU A 691 -9.54 -21.19 5.59
N ARG A 692 -8.57 -20.85 6.45
CA ARG A 692 -7.43 -21.74 6.73
C ARG A 692 -7.89 -23.07 7.32
N SER A 693 -8.79 -23.07 8.29
CA SER A 693 -9.33 -24.32 8.86
C SER A 693 -10.01 -25.19 7.79
N THR A 694 -10.89 -24.60 6.98
CA THR A 694 -11.64 -25.28 5.91
C THR A 694 -10.70 -25.88 4.86
N THR A 695 -9.58 -25.24 4.60
CA THR A 695 -8.66 -25.61 3.51
C THR A 695 -7.40 -26.32 4.01
N SER A 696 -7.38 -26.76 5.28
CA SER A 696 -6.19 -27.34 5.92
C SER A 696 -4.93 -26.45 5.79
N GLY A 697 -5.13 -25.14 5.85
CA GLY A 697 -4.11 -24.10 5.77
C GLY A 697 -3.67 -23.72 4.35
N LYS A 698 -4.25 -24.34 3.30
CA LYS A 698 -3.85 -24.14 1.90
C LYS A 698 -4.58 -23.00 1.19
N GLY A 699 -5.74 -22.61 1.71
CA GLY A 699 -6.59 -21.57 1.17
C GLY A 699 -6.10 -20.19 1.58
N VAL A 700 -5.98 -19.29 0.61
CA VAL A 700 -5.57 -17.90 0.85
C VAL A 700 -6.46 -16.97 0.04
N TRP A 701 -6.86 -15.86 0.64
CA TRP A 701 -7.63 -14.82 -0.03
C TRP A 701 -6.83 -13.53 -0.21
N TYR A 702 -7.25 -12.73 -1.18
CA TYR A 702 -6.63 -11.49 -1.60
C TYR A 702 -7.70 -10.44 -1.82
N LEU A 703 -7.51 -9.25 -1.30
CA LEU A 703 -8.35 -8.11 -1.62
C LEU A 703 -7.98 -7.59 -3.02
N GLU A 704 -8.92 -7.67 -3.97
CA GLU A 704 -8.76 -7.13 -5.33
C GLU A 704 -9.38 -5.75 -5.49
N ASP A 705 -10.55 -5.53 -4.88
CA ASP A 705 -11.30 -4.28 -5.03
C ASP A 705 -12.21 -4.02 -3.82
N GLN A 706 -12.73 -2.81 -3.70
CA GLN A 706 -13.78 -2.43 -2.76
C GLN A 706 -14.85 -1.59 -3.44
N LEU A 707 -16.10 -1.95 -3.16
CA LEU A 707 -17.27 -1.22 -3.66
C LEU A 707 -18.32 -1.12 -2.55
N PHE A 708 -19.32 -0.27 -2.79
CA PHE A 708 -20.48 -0.16 -1.90
C PHE A 708 -21.71 -0.71 -2.63
N GLU A 709 -22.43 -1.64 -1.98
CA GLU A 709 -23.74 -2.07 -2.46
C GLU A 709 -24.81 -1.74 -1.45
N ARG A 710 -26.03 -1.63 -1.95
CA ARG A 710 -27.21 -1.43 -1.13
C ARG A 710 -27.38 -2.61 -0.18
N VAL A 711 -27.59 -2.29 1.09
CA VAL A 711 -27.99 -3.27 2.11
C VAL A 711 -29.33 -3.90 1.72
N PRO A 712 -29.48 -5.23 1.83
CA PRO A 712 -30.76 -5.89 1.59
C PRO A 712 -31.89 -5.25 2.39
N LYS A 713 -33.05 -5.04 1.76
CA LYS A 713 -34.18 -4.30 2.33
C LYS A 713 -34.59 -4.82 3.72
N ASP A 714 -34.55 -6.14 3.91
CA ASP A 714 -34.97 -6.80 5.15
C ASP A 714 -33.97 -6.60 6.31
N LEU A 715 -32.72 -6.26 6.00
CA LEU A 715 -31.65 -6.01 6.99
C LEU A 715 -31.43 -4.53 7.27
N GLN A 716 -31.83 -3.65 6.35
CA GLN A 716 -31.55 -2.22 6.40
C GLN A 716 -32.00 -1.59 7.72
N GLN A 717 -33.26 -1.82 8.14
CA GLN A 717 -33.78 -1.21 9.37
C GLN A 717 -33.04 -1.71 10.62
N GLN A 718 -32.79 -3.02 10.70
CA GLN A 718 -32.07 -3.61 11.83
C GLN A 718 -30.66 -3.03 11.98
N ILE A 719 -29.96 -2.83 10.86
CA ILE A 719 -28.62 -2.22 10.87
C ILE A 719 -28.69 -0.75 11.28
N ILE A 720 -29.65 0.02 10.75
CA ILE A 720 -29.88 1.42 11.16
C ILE A 720 -30.11 1.50 12.66
N ASP A 721 -31.03 0.70 13.20
CA ASP A 721 -31.36 0.71 14.64
C ASP A 721 -30.15 0.34 15.50
N SER A 722 -29.35 -0.64 15.06
CA SER A 722 -28.10 -1.03 15.72
C SER A 722 -27.09 0.11 15.76
N ILE A 723 -26.88 0.79 14.62
CA ILE A 723 -25.98 1.95 14.52
C ILE A 723 -26.48 3.11 15.39
N ARG A 724 -27.78 3.42 15.35
CA ARG A 724 -28.41 4.48 16.14
C ARG A 724 -28.26 4.21 17.63
N LYS A 725 -28.57 2.99 18.08
CA LYS A 725 -28.39 2.56 19.48
C LYS A 725 -26.94 2.69 19.92
N ARG A 726 -25.99 2.24 19.10
CA ARG A 726 -24.55 2.35 19.38
C ARG A 726 -24.09 3.80 19.48
N LYS A 727 -24.56 4.68 18.59
CA LYS A 727 -24.22 6.11 18.58
C LYS A 727 -25.01 6.94 19.60
N GLY A 728 -25.97 6.33 20.31
CA GLY A 728 -26.83 7.04 21.26
C GLY A 728 -27.78 8.04 20.60
N ILE A 729 -28.16 7.83 19.34
CA ILE A 729 -29.04 8.73 18.59
C ILE A 729 -30.47 8.58 19.12
N PRO A 730 -31.11 9.64 19.65
CA PRO A 730 -32.48 9.55 20.17
C PRO A 730 -33.51 9.21 19.08
N GLU A 731 -34.63 8.61 19.47
CA GLU A 731 -35.76 8.41 18.55
C GLU A 731 -36.28 9.76 18.02
N GLY A 732 -36.56 9.83 16.72
CA GLY A 732 -37.03 11.05 16.04
C GLY A 732 -35.95 12.08 15.70
N VAL A 733 -34.68 11.84 16.05
CA VAL A 733 -33.55 12.69 15.64
C VAL A 733 -32.95 12.19 14.33
N HIS A 734 -32.90 13.08 13.34
CA HIS A 734 -32.36 12.84 12.00
C HIS A 734 -31.28 13.87 11.68
#